data_AF-A0A350M6Q1-F1
#
_entry.id   AF-A0A350M6Q1-F1
#
_cell.length_a   1.000
_cell.length_b   1.000
_cell.length_c   1.000
_cell.angle_alpha   90.00
_cell.angle_beta   90.00
_cell.angle_gamma   90.00
#
_symmetry.space_group_name_H-M   'P 1'
#
loop_
_entity.id
_entity.type
_entity.pdbx_description
1 polymer ?
#
loop_
_entity_poly.entity_id
_entity_poly.type
_entity_poly.pdbx_seq_one_letter_code
_entity_poly.pdbx_strand_id
1 'polypeptide(L)'
;MNCLKQKNEMSNRLIDILTTHKKPLKVSAIGNEAIARGAIEAGVDGVFSYPGTPSTGISEIFSMVYNFQRQPVSQVNNVALTRNKLYFEYSINEKVALEKAIAFSIGNKSALCVMKNVSMNVASDALMSIPYQTIVAPLVIVVCDDPGCHSSSNEQDSRHWGTMASVPLFNPGTPENAYKMTKEAFELSAELKLPVIVRSTTRISHTRGMISYHEIKEQNRKASFDRLREHINIPAKTAAAHLKLLEKLDSKQLTPYFKAFNKVLIKADKKEYAIISSGVSVNYILEIAHRNELQDKVSLLDLGLIFPFPEKIVRDFLGSGFRRVLIVEELDPVVENAVRRIAQQNKIPVEIIGKNDSVLSKTGEYDIDSIDKVISDFVGIKTRKKQGLQNSADFELELPLRPPTLCSGCPHRATYYALKLIIPRSDSSTILCGDIGCLGLGALAPLNMVDTINHMGMSISMAQGLSLALKQEKTKVVAMLGDGTFFHSGISSLLNAVYSKSNILVIIFDNRTIGMTGHQDHPGATHKDQYHEIEIAPLVKGMGIEHVETIMPFDMKDAYKKVEDALAMEGVSVLISKAPCVFLPEYEGFTRQDAMITVDHGKCNTCHNHSDTDLYCSRKYSPTSNLVRAIAKVKAEKPVSAEEQCCPANICNHGFFNSILEKDYRTALDVVRDKILFARTCGDICHRPCELFSGRKADSIVPIKYLKKYVAGIDENFNDFTAIIERIKNSEKKNMHIAIVGAGPAGLSAAYDLIRDGYDVIVFEKEKTAGGLIKHVIPDFRMSKEGFDFEVSQLAEMGVEFKFNVSLGKDIDLEDLSEVYDGVIIAVGLGGSKNLELVHKAVSKSKRFDALTFLTAFNRQKLKTKKGSEYL
;
A
#
# COMPACT_ATOMS: atom_id res chain seq x y z
N MET A 1 23.41 35.97 40.41
CA MET A 1 22.11 35.90 41.13
C MET A 1 20.88 35.97 40.21
N ASN A 2 20.83 36.86 39.20
CA ASN A 2 19.66 36.98 38.29
C ASN A 2 19.46 35.79 37.33
N CYS A 3 20.52 35.13 36.87
CA CYS A 3 20.43 33.95 35.99
C CYS A 3 19.91 32.69 36.73
N LEU A 4 20.20 32.57 38.04
CA LEU A 4 19.66 31.52 38.91
C LEU A 4 18.20 31.77 39.29
N LYS A 5 17.79 33.03 39.50
CA LYS A 5 16.37 33.40 39.66
C LYS A 5 15.55 33.10 38.41
N GLN A 6 16.04 33.47 37.22
CA GLN A 6 15.36 33.14 35.95
C GLN A 6 15.25 31.63 35.70
N LYS A 7 16.30 30.85 35.98
CA LYS A 7 16.25 29.37 35.88
C LYS A 7 15.26 28.75 36.87
N ASN A 8 15.22 29.24 38.12
CA ASN A 8 14.28 28.75 39.14
C ASN A 8 12.82 29.15 38.83
N GLU A 9 12.58 30.36 38.32
CA GLU A 9 11.25 30.80 37.87
C GLU A 9 10.76 30.01 36.65
N MET A 10 11.63 29.73 35.66
CA MET A 10 11.31 28.86 34.53
C MET A 10 11.01 27.42 34.98
N SER A 11 11.78 26.88 35.93
CA SER A 11 11.56 25.53 36.47
C SER A 11 10.21 25.43 37.20
N ASN A 12 9.86 26.43 38.03
CA ASN A 12 8.58 26.46 38.73
C ASN A 12 7.40 26.59 37.74
N ARG A 13 7.56 27.41 36.70
CA ARG A 13 6.53 27.60 35.67
C ARG A 13 6.25 26.33 34.85
N LEU A 14 7.30 25.55 34.55
CA LEU A 14 7.19 24.23 33.91
C LEU A 14 6.53 23.20 34.82
N ILE A 15 6.85 23.23 36.12
CA ILE A 15 6.19 22.38 37.11
C ILE A 15 4.70 22.74 37.16
N ASP A 16 4.35 24.01 37.25
CA ASP A 16 2.95 24.46 37.29
C ASP A 16 2.18 24.04 36.03
N ILE A 17 2.75 24.21 34.83
CA ILE A 17 2.07 23.87 33.57
C ILE A 17 1.91 22.36 33.36
N LEU A 18 2.71 21.52 34.02
CA LEU A 18 2.62 20.06 33.96
C LEU A 18 1.92 19.44 35.18
N THR A 19 1.65 20.22 36.22
CA THR A 19 1.01 19.72 37.42
C THR A 19 -0.47 19.44 37.15
N THR A 20 -0.91 18.25 37.55
CA THR A 20 -2.31 17.84 37.48
C THR A 20 -3.07 18.30 38.73
N HIS A 21 -4.26 18.88 38.57
CA HIS A 21 -5.03 19.43 39.69
C HIS A 21 -6.45 18.86 39.73
N LYS A 22 -6.75 18.01 40.73
CA LYS A 22 -8.11 17.45 40.94
C LYS A 22 -9.17 18.51 41.29
N LYS A 23 -8.75 19.60 41.95
CA LYS A 23 -9.56 20.80 42.18
C LYS A 23 -9.00 21.93 41.32
N PRO A 24 -9.84 22.74 40.66
CA PRO A 24 -9.34 23.77 39.74
C PRO A 24 -8.40 24.76 40.45
N LEU A 25 -7.19 24.94 39.93
CA LEU A 25 -6.24 25.95 40.41
C LEU A 25 -6.31 27.20 39.52
N LYS A 26 -6.57 28.37 40.10
CA LYS A 26 -6.59 29.63 39.35
C LYS A 26 -5.16 30.16 39.15
N VAL A 27 -4.76 30.36 37.89
CA VAL A 27 -3.42 30.82 37.49
C VAL A 27 -3.56 32.02 36.54
N SER A 28 -2.66 33.00 36.65
CA SER A 28 -2.56 34.11 35.69
C SER A 28 -1.60 33.73 34.56
N ALA A 29 -2.11 33.65 33.33
CA ALA A 29 -1.34 33.19 32.17
C ALA A 29 -1.63 34.04 30.92
N ILE A 30 -0.66 34.13 30.01
CA ILE A 30 -0.90 34.72 28.68
C ILE A 30 -1.67 33.76 27.77
N GLY A 31 -2.30 34.25 26.70
CA GLY A 31 -3.07 33.39 25.79
C GLY A 31 -2.26 32.24 25.17
N ASN A 32 -0.99 32.44 24.84
CA ASN A 32 -0.12 31.36 24.35
C ASN A 32 0.06 30.24 25.40
N GLU A 33 0.21 30.59 26.68
CA GLU A 33 0.26 29.62 27.79
C GLU A 33 -1.07 28.92 28.00
N ALA A 34 -2.17 29.66 27.85
CA ALA A 34 -3.51 29.13 27.95
C ALA A 34 -3.78 28.06 26.87
N ILE A 35 -3.39 28.31 25.61
CA ILE A 35 -3.48 27.33 24.52
C ILE A 35 -2.61 26.10 24.79
N ALA A 36 -1.35 26.30 25.20
CA ALA A 36 -0.44 25.19 25.51
C ALA A 36 -0.98 24.32 26.65
N ARG A 37 -1.45 24.93 27.75
CA ARG A 37 -2.08 24.19 28.86
C ARG A 37 -3.34 23.44 28.39
N GLY A 38 -4.17 24.08 27.55
CA GLY A 38 -5.37 23.45 27.00
C GLY A 38 -5.03 22.17 26.23
N ALA A 39 -4.05 22.23 25.34
CA ALA A 39 -3.60 21.06 24.59
C ALA A 39 -2.96 19.97 25.48
N ILE A 40 -2.20 20.34 26.50
CA ILE A 40 -1.64 19.38 27.49
C ILE A 40 -2.76 18.64 28.22
N GLU A 41 -3.78 19.35 28.70
CA GLU A 41 -4.90 18.73 29.40
C GLU A 41 -5.80 17.88 28.50
N ALA A 42 -5.85 18.18 27.20
CA ALA A 42 -6.52 17.36 26.20
C ALA A 42 -5.75 16.07 25.86
N GLY A 43 -4.50 15.93 26.34
CA GLY A 43 -3.65 14.78 26.07
C GLY A 43 -3.09 14.78 24.65
N VAL A 44 -2.47 15.89 24.24
CA VAL A 44 -1.69 16.00 23.00
C VAL A 44 -0.47 15.06 23.04
N ASP A 45 -0.30 14.22 22.01
CA ASP A 45 0.84 13.30 21.90
C ASP A 45 2.05 13.98 21.20
N GLY A 46 1.82 14.85 20.22
CA GLY A 46 2.87 15.49 19.43
C GLY A 46 2.55 16.92 19.00
N VAL A 47 3.55 17.79 18.98
CA VAL A 47 3.44 19.19 18.58
C VAL A 47 4.47 19.52 17.50
N PHE A 48 3.99 20.06 16.37
CA PHE A 48 4.79 20.40 15.20
C PHE A 48 4.63 21.87 14.87
N SER A 49 5.73 22.59 14.63
CA SER A 49 5.69 24.03 14.41
C SER A 49 6.84 24.54 13.54
N TYR A 50 6.70 25.73 12.98
CA TYR A 50 7.81 26.57 12.53
C TYR A 50 7.75 27.88 13.31
N PRO A 51 8.87 28.46 13.73
CA PRO A 51 8.86 29.68 14.55
C PRO A 51 8.19 30.85 13.80
N GLY A 52 7.29 31.55 14.50
CA GLY A 52 6.60 32.72 13.95
C GLY A 52 5.80 33.44 15.02
N THR A 53 6.09 34.73 15.24
CA THR A 53 5.31 35.59 16.13
C THR A 53 3.97 35.91 15.46
N PRO A 54 2.83 35.88 16.18
CA PRO A 54 2.67 35.75 17.64
C PRO A 54 2.50 34.31 18.19
N SER A 55 2.64 33.27 17.36
CA SER A 55 2.49 31.88 17.80
C SER A 55 3.67 31.29 18.58
N THR A 56 4.87 31.88 18.47
CA THR A 56 6.13 31.35 19.05
C THR A 56 6.05 31.02 20.54
N GLY A 57 5.30 31.79 21.33
CA GLY A 57 5.19 31.50 22.76
C GLY A 57 4.57 30.13 23.07
N ILE A 58 3.71 29.61 22.18
CA ILE A 58 3.13 28.26 22.32
C ILE A 58 4.20 27.21 22.06
N SER A 59 4.94 27.35 20.96
CA SER A 59 5.97 26.39 20.55
C SER A 59 7.18 26.39 21.51
N GLU A 60 7.53 27.53 22.10
CA GLU A 60 8.56 27.61 23.15
C GLU A 60 8.20 26.80 24.40
N ILE A 61 6.94 26.87 24.84
CA ILE A 61 6.47 26.08 25.99
C ILE A 61 6.61 24.60 25.71
N PHE A 62 6.16 24.13 24.54
CA PHE A 62 6.27 22.71 24.19
C PHE A 62 7.73 22.26 24.00
N SER A 63 8.59 23.12 23.44
CA SER A 63 10.03 22.87 23.39
C SER A 63 10.64 22.69 24.79
N MET A 64 10.26 23.57 25.73
CA MET A 64 10.71 23.49 27.11
C MET A 64 10.20 22.22 27.81
N VAL A 65 8.92 21.89 27.66
CA VAL A 65 8.31 20.66 28.22
C VAL A 65 9.00 19.42 27.68
N TYR A 66 9.19 19.36 26.36
CA TYR A 66 9.85 18.24 25.69
C TYR A 66 11.27 18.01 26.20
N ASN A 67 12.07 19.08 26.28
CA ASN A 67 13.43 19.01 26.79
C ASN A 67 13.46 18.60 28.27
N PHE A 68 12.55 19.13 29.09
CA PHE A 68 12.42 18.75 30.50
C PHE A 68 12.10 17.26 30.66
N GLN A 69 11.13 16.73 29.90
CA GLN A 69 10.70 15.33 30.00
C GLN A 69 11.75 14.32 29.49
N ARG A 70 12.68 14.75 28.63
CA ARG A 70 13.77 13.90 28.10
C ARG A 70 14.98 13.81 29.03
N GLN A 71 15.15 14.74 29.97
CA GLN A 71 16.29 14.72 30.89
C GLN A 71 16.18 13.52 31.86
N PRO A 72 17.22 12.67 31.98
CA PRO A 72 17.20 11.52 32.89
C PRO A 72 16.86 11.92 34.33
N VAL A 73 17.41 13.04 34.81
CA VAL A 73 17.17 13.57 36.15
C VAL A 73 15.69 13.88 36.38
N SER A 74 15.02 14.49 35.41
CA SER A 74 13.58 14.80 35.50
C SER A 74 12.71 13.54 35.51
N GLN A 75 13.10 12.50 34.77
CA GLN A 75 12.36 11.23 34.73
C GLN A 75 12.43 10.48 36.06
N VAL A 76 13.53 10.63 36.82
CA VAL A 76 13.69 10.03 38.14
C VAL A 76 13.03 10.88 39.22
N ASN A 77 13.28 12.20 39.22
CA ASN A 77 12.86 13.08 40.32
C ASN A 77 11.42 13.61 40.17
N ASN A 78 10.86 13.58 38.97
CA ASN A 78 9.53 14.13 38.67
C ASN A 78 8.71 13.13 37.83
N VAL A 79 8.61 11.89 38.30
CA VAL A 79 7.90 10.79 37.61
C VAL A 79 6.49 11.19 37.18
N ALA A 80 5.74 11.87 38.06
CA ALA A 80 4.38 12.33 37.76
C ALA A 80 4.31 13.33 36.59
N LEU A 81 5.30 14.23 36.45
CA LEU A 81 5.35 15.25 35.39
C LEU A 81 5.92 14.72 34.07
N THR A 82 6.51 13.52 34.10
CA THR A 82 7.18 12.88 32.95
C THR A 82 6.48 11.61 32.47
N ARG A 83 5.34 11.25 33.09
CA ARG A 83 4.53 10.08 32.73
C ARG A 83 3.88 10.23 31.35
N ASN A 84 3.34 11.41 31.06
CA ASN A 84 2.75 11.76 29.76
C ASN A 84 3.80 12.41 28.86
N LYS A 85 4.66 11.59 28.24
CA LYS A 85 5.71 12.07 27.33
C LYS A 85 5.07 12.56 26.04
N LEU A 86 5.23 13.85 25.73
CA LEU A 86 4.86 14.40 24.43
C LEU A 86 6.08 14.50 23.52
N TYR A 87 5.84 14.59 22.22
CA TYR A 87 6.84 14.94 21.22
C TYR A 87 6.73 16.41 20.82
N PHE A 88 7.87 17.07 20.58
CA PHE A 88 7.92 18.42 20.01
C PHE A 88 8.98 18.50 18.93
N GLU A 89 8.66 19.18 17.83
CA GLU A 89 9.60 19.52 16.75
C GLU A 89 9.34 20.91 16.18
N TYR A 90 10.42 21.66 15.94
CA TYR A 90 10.45 22.71 14.94
C TYR A 90 10.80 22.11 13.58
N SER A 91 9.84 22.02 12.67
CA SER A 91 10.11 21.59 11.30
C SER A 91 10.74 22.73 10.51
N ILE A 92 11.26 22.46 9.32
CA ILE A 92 11.96 23.49 8.52
C ILE A 92 11.03 24.52 7.88
N ASN A 93 9.72 24.24 7.80
CA ASN A 93 8.66 25.12 7.31
C ASN A 93 7.29 24.57 7.75
N GLU A 94 6.23 25.33 7.48
CA GLU A 94 4.88 25.07 7.99
C GLU A 94 4.12 24.01 7.21
N LYS A 95 4.44 23.86 5.92
CA LYS A 95 3.95 22.76 5.10
C LYS A 95 4.39 21.42 5.69
N VAL A 96 5.69 21.24 5.91
CA VAL A 96 6.24 20.02 6.51
C VAL A 96 5.72 19.81 7.93
N ALA A 97 5.58 20.88 8.73
CA ALA A 97 5.01 20.80 10.08
C ALA A 97 3.58 20.25 10.08
N LEU A 98 2.71 20.77 9.19
CA LEU A 98 1.32 20.31 9.08
C LEU A 98 1.22 18.90 8.50
N GLU A 99 2.01 18.59 7.48
CA GLU A 99 2.05 17.26 6.87
C GLU A 99 2.48 16.18 7.89
N LYS A 100 3.48 16.48 8.73
CA LYS A 100 3.90 15.59 9.82
C LYS A 100 2.84 15.45 10.91
N ALA A 101 2.16 16.53 11.26
CA ALA A 101 1.05 16.48 12.23
C ALA A 101 -0.10 15.61 11.73
N ILE A 102 -0.45 15.71 10.44
CA ILE A 102 -1.42 14.84 9.76
C ILE A 102 -0.98 13.37 9.85
N ALA A 103 0.26 13.09 9.48
CA ALA A 103 0.80 11.74 9.49
C ALA A 103 0.84 11.12 10.89
N PHE A 104 1.19 11.92 11.90
CA PHE A 104 1.20 11.52 13.31
C PHE A 104 -0.21 11.15 13.79
N SER A 105 -1.20 11.95 13.38
CA SER A 105 -2.63 11.71 13.61
C SER A 105 -3.16 10.44 12.91
N ILE A 106 -2.74 10.17 11.66
CA ILE A 106 -3.03 8.92 10.95
C ILE A 106 -2.38 7.72 11.65
N GLY A 107 -1.20 7.89 12.26
CA GLY A 107 -0.53 6.89 13.12
C GLY A 107 -1.18 6.70 14.51
N ASN A 108 -2.43 7.15 14.69
CA ASN A 108 -3.22 7.08 15.91
C ASN A 108 -2.61 7.83 17.11
N LYS A 109 -1.94 8.96 16.86
CA LYS A 109 -1.39 9.84 17.90
C LYS A 109 -1.89 11.28 17.73
N SER A 110 -2.43 11.89 18.80
CA SER A 110 -3.00 13.22 18.67
C SER A 110 -1.93 14.28 18.38
N ALA A 111 -2.26 15.26 17.55
CA ALA A 111 -1.29 16.23 17.05
C ALA A 111 -1.79 17.67 17.20
N LEU A 112 -0.87 18.57 17.51
CA LEU A 112 -1.04 20.02 17.45
C LEU A 112 -0.08 20.58 16.40
N CYS A 113 -0.59 21.29 15.39
CA CYS A 113 0.24 22.08 14.48
C CYS A 113 0.11 23.56 14.83
N VAL A 114 1.21 24.26 15.07
CA VAL A 114 1.20 25.65 15.53
C VAL A 114 1.92 26.53 14.51
N MET A 115 1.26 27.59 14.05
CA MET A 115 1.82 28.55 13.12
C MET A 115 1.14 29.93 13.19
N LYS A 116 1.68 30.92 12.47
CA LYS A 116 1.03 32.23 12.27
C LYS A 116 0.19 32.25 10.99
N ASN A 117 -0.61 33.29 10.78
CA ASN A 117 -1.47 33.44 9.59
C ASN A 117 -0.74 33.26 8.25
N VAL A 118 0.35 34.00 8.01
CA VAL A 118 1.04 33.96 6.71
C VAL A 118 1.58 32.57 6.38
N SER A 119 1.88 31.80 7.42
CA SER A 119 2.35 30.43 7.34
C SER A 119 1.29 29.46 6.83
N MET A 120 0.00 29.74 7.08
CA MET A 120 -1.08 28.88 6.60
C MET A 120 -1.16 28.88 5.06
N ASN A 121 -0.70 29.94 4.38
CA ASN A 121 -0.61 29.92 2.92
C ASN A 121 0.39 28.85 2.44
N VAL A 122 1.52 28.73 3.14
CA VAL A 122 2.54 27.71 2.87
C VAL A 122 2.00 26.31 3.13
N ALA A 123 1.19 26.15 4.19
CA ALA A 123 0.59 24.88 4.59
C ALA A 123 -0.76 24.56 3.91
N SER A 124 -1.29 25.47 3.08
CA SER A 124 -2.67 25.41 2.58
C SER A 124 -2.97 24.17 1.75
N ASP A 125 -2.01 23.72 0.94
CA ASP A 125 -2.09 22.49 0.15
C ASP A 125 -2.40 21.25 1.01
N ALA A 126 -1.71 21.13 2.16
CA ALA A 126 -1.96 20.07 3.14
C ALA A 126 -3.32 20.24 3.82
N LEU A 127 -3.71 21.47 4.15
CA LEU A 127 -5.00 21.77 4.77
C LEU A 127 -6.20 21.51 3.83
N MET A 128 -6.08 21.80 2.53
CA MET A 128 -7.17 21.58 1.57
C MET A 128 -7.38 20.09 1.27
N SER A 129 -6.33 19.28 1.42
CA SER A 129 -6.34 17.87 1.03
C SER A 129 -6.74 16.93 2.17
N ILE A 130 -6.37 17.25 3.42
CA ILE A 130 -6.72 16.45 4.61
C ILE A 130 -8.22 16.26 4.89
N PRO A 131 -9.15 17.18 4.60
CA PRO A 131 -10.57 17.01 4.92
C PRO A 131 -11.22 15.91 4.07
N TYR A 132 -10.60 15.55 2.95
CA TYR A 132 -10.97 14.41 2.10
C TYR A 132 -10.42 13.07 2.63
N GLN A 133 -9.59 13.10 3.68
CA GLN A 133 -9.07 11.91 4.35
C GLN A 133 -9.67 11.80 5.76
N THR A 134 -9.69 10.58 6.29
CA THR A 134 -10.05 10.36 7.69
C THR A 134 -8.79 10.42 8.54
N ILE A 135 -8.77 11.31 9.54
CA ILE A 135 -7.74 11.25 10.58
C ILE A 135 -8.15 10.23 11.66
N VAL A 136 -7.17 9.56 12.26
CA VAL A 136 -7.44 8.50 13.25
C VAL A 136 -7.48 9.08 14.67
N ALA A 137 -6.47 9.86 15.04
CA ALA A 137 -6.42 10.59 16.30
C ALA A 137 -6.66 12.10 16.10
N PRO A 138 -7.06 12.85 17.13
CA PRO A 138 -7.34 14.28 17.00
C PRO A 138 -6.19 15.10 16.43
N LEU A 139 -6.49 16.02 15.51
CA LEU A 139 -5.56 16.98 14.92
C LEU A 139 -6.09 18.40 15.12
N VAL A 140 -5.36 19.22 15.87
CA VAL A 140 -5.69 20.64 16.06
C VAL A 140 -4.64 21.50 15.38
N ILE A 141 -5.11 22.51 14.64
CA ILE A 141 -4.25 23.46 13.92
C ILE A 141 -4.43 24.83 14.56
N VAL A 142 -3.43 25.33 15.28
CA VAL A 142 -3.43 26.68 15.84
C VAL A 142 -2.84 27.64 14.83
N VAL A 143 -3.64 28.62 14.40
CA VAL A 143 -3.21 29.69 13.51
C VAL A 143 -3.34 31.01 14.24
N CYS A 144 -2.23 31.69 14.50
CA CYS A 144 -2.24 32.99 15.16
C CYS A 144 -2.17 34.11 14.12
N ASP A 145 -3.26 34.85 13.95
CA ASP A 145 -3.31 36.03 13.09
C ASP A 145 -2.61 37.22 13.75
N ASP A 146 -2.08 38.11 12.92
CA ASP A 146 -1.43 39.34 13.37
C ASP A 146 -2.12 40.59 12.82
N PRO A 147 -3.34 40.92 13.30
CA PRO A 147 -3.99 42.18 12.95
C PRO A 147 -3.10 43.36 13.34
N GLY A 148 -2.90 44.30 12.41
CA GLY A 148 -1.97 45.42 12.51
C GLY A 148 -0.53 45.10 12.12
N CYS A 149 -0.22 43.87 11.68
CA CYS A 149 1.10 43.47 11.19
C CYS A 149 2.25 43.82 12.15
N HIS A 150 2.10 43.61 13.45
CA HIS A 150 3.15 43.96 14.41
C HIS A 150 4.44 43.17 14.22
N SER A 151 4.34 41.99 13.59
CA SER A 151 5.42 41.06 13.32
C SER A 151 5.28 40.31 11.99
N SER A 152 4.19 40.56 11.24
CA SER A 152 3.85 39.90 9.98
C SER A 152 3.98 40.84 8.79
N SER A 153 4.21 40.28 7.60
CA SER A 153 4.34 41.03 6.36
C SER A 153 2.99 41.49 5.78
N ASN A 154 1.90 40.81 6.13
CA ASN A 154 0.54 41.19 5.76
C ASN A 154 -0.49 40.77 6.82
N GLU A 155 -1.68 41.36 6.72
CA GLU A 155 -2.85 40.94 7.49
C GLU A 155 -3.59 39.87 6.69
N GLN A 156 -4.03 38.82 7.38
CA GLN A 156 -4.86 37.78 6.80
C GLN A 156 -5.88 37.34 7.83
N ASP A 157 -7.03 36.90 7.33
CA ASP A 157 -8.12 36.44 8.16
C ASP A 157 -8.29 34.93 8.02
N SER A 158 -7.72 34.19 8.97
CA SER A 158 -7.66 32.74 8.89
C SER A 158 -9.03 32.05 9.05
N ARG A 159 -10.11 32.80 9.27
CA ARG A 159 -11.48 32.25 9.30
C ARG A 159 -11.92 31.69 7.95
N HIS A 160 -11.42 32.23 6.84
CA HIS A 160 -11.74 31.75 5.49
C HIS A 160 -11.30 30.30 5.26
N TRP A 161 -10.26 29.84 5.95
CA TRP A 161 -9.80 28.46 5.86
C TRP A 161 -10.84 27.45 6.34
N GLY A 162 -11.64 27.80 7.35
CA GLY A 162 -12.72 26.93 7.83
C GLY A 162 -13.75 26.64 6.74
N THR A 163 -14.18 27.66 6.00
CA THR A 163 -15.08 27.49 4.85
C THR A 163 -14.38 26.81 3.68
N MET A 164 -13.20 27.28 3.30
CA MET A 164 -12.49 26.85 2.10
C MET A 164 -12.05 25.38 2.17
N ALA A 165 -11.47 24.96 3.29
CA ALA A 165 -11.13 23.56 3.54
C ALA A 165 -12.32 22.76 4.07
N SER A 166 -13.42 23.43 4.39
CA SER A 166 -14.59 22.83 5.03
C SER A 166 -14.29 22.14 6.37
N VAL A 167 -13.46 22.79 7.20
CA VAL A 167 -13.06 22.29 8.52
C VAL A 167 -13.61 23.17 9.64
N PRO A 168 -13.99 22.60 10.80
CA PRO A 168 -14.42 23.38 11.94
C PRO A 168 -13.30 24.31 12.43
N LEU A 169 -13.68 25.51 12.86
CA LEU A 169 -12.76 26.52 13.37
C LEU A 169 -13.31 27.10 14.68
N PHE A 170 -12.44 27.25 15.67
CA PHE A 170 -12.67 28.00 16.90
C PHE A 170 -11.92 29.32 16.85
N ASN A 171 -12.52 30.37 17.41
CA ASN A 171 -11.94 31.71 17.42
C ASN A 171 -12.01 32.34 18.83
N PRO A 172 -11.09 31.99 19.75
CA PRO A 172 -11.06 32.51 21.12
C PRO A 172 -10.93 34.04 21.21
N GLY A 173 -11.70 34.62 22.13
CA GLY A 173 -11.70 36.06 22.44
C GLY A 173 -11.05 36.48 23.75
N THR A 174 -10.57 35.53 24.58
CA THR A 174 -9.86 35.78 25.86
C THR A 174 -8.86 34.65 26.12
N PRO A 175 -7.86 34.82 27.01
CA PRO A 175 -6.98 33.72 27.42
C PRO A 175 -7.75 32.50 27.99
N GLU A 176 -8.79 32.72 28.80
CA GLU A 176 -9.64 31.64 29.32
C GLU A 176 -10.38 30.90 28.20
N ASN A 177 -10.89 31.62 27.19
CA ASN A 177 -11.51 30.98 26.02
C ASN A 177 -10.47 30.23 25.18
N ALA A 178 -9.25 30.76 25.05
CA ALA A 178 -8.18 30.10 24.32
C ALA A 178 -7.79 28.76 24.98
N TYR A 179 -7.76 28.71 26.31
CA TYR A 179 -7.58 27.47 27.07
C TYR A 179 -8.73 26.47 26.85
N LYS A 180 -10.00 26.89 27.03
CA LYS A 180 -11.17 26.01 26.89
C LYS A 180 -11.39 25.51 25.46
N MET A 181 -11.37 26.41 24.49
CA MET A 181 -11.62 26.08 23.08
C MET A 181 -10.51 25.21 22.50
N THR A 182 -9.26 25.31 23.00
CA THR A 182 -8.21 24.37 22.58
C THR A 182 -8.53 22.95 23.05
N LYS A 183 -9.02 22.77 24.28
CA LYS A 183 -9.45 21.46 24.78
C LYS A 183 -10.63 20.90 23.97
N GLU A 184 -11.64 21.73 23.76
CA GLU A 184 -12.83 21.35 22.98
C GLU A 184 -12.49 21.07 21.51
N ALA A 185 -11.48 21.73 20.94
CA ALA A 185 -11.01 21.45 19.58
C ALA A 185 -10.45 20.02 19.43
N PHE A 186 -9.73 19.52 20.44
CA PHE A 186 -9.27 18.13 20.44
C PHE A 186 -10.44 17.14 20.55
N GLU A 187 -11.43 17.44 21.39
CA GLU A 187 -12.63 16.61 21.54
C GLU A 187 -13.45 16.59 20.24
N LEU A 188 -13.72 17.76 19.66
CA LEU A 188 -14.42 17.91 18.39
C LEU A 188 -13.68 17.25 17.22
N SER A 189 -12.35 17.36 17.17
CA SER A 189 -11.53 16.71 16.15
C SER A 189 -11.61 15.17 16.27
N ALA A 190 -11.66 14.65 17.49
CA ALA A 190 -11.85 13.20 17.75
C ALA A 190 -13.20 12.71 17.23
N GLU A 191 -14.27 13.45 17.55
CA GLU A 191 -15.65 13.10 17.19
C GLU A 191 -15.85 13.14 15.67
N LEU A 192 -15.34 14.19 15.03
CA LEU A 192 -15.51 14.42 13.60
C LEU A 192 -14.51 13.64 12.75
N LYS A 193 -13.42 13.14 13.31
CA LYS A 193 -12.26 12.62 12.57
C LYS A 193 -11.83 13.59 11.48
N LEU A 194 -11.74 14.87 11.83
CA LEU A 194 -11.32 15.95 10.95
C LEU A 194 -10.40 16.92 11.70
N PRO A 195 -9.43 17.57 11.04
CA PRO A 195 -8.71 18.66 11.68
C PRO A 195 -9.67 19.76 12.13
N VAL A 196 -9.36 20.36 13.28
CA VAL A 196 -10.06 21.53 13.80
C VAL A 196 -9.06 22.67 13.93
N ILE A 197 -9.42 23.84 13.41
CA ILE A 197 -8.59 25.04 13.50
C ILE A 197 -8.92 25.77 14.80
N VAL A 198 -7.91 26.26 15.51
CA VAL A 198 -8.04 27.22 16.62
C VAL A 198 -7.31 28.49 16.22
N ARG A 199 -8.07 29.54 15.90
CA ARG A 199 -7.54 30.84 15.50
C ARG A 199 -7.28 31.74 16.70
N SER A 200 -6.04 32.17 16.92
CA SER A 200 -5.70 33.23 17.88
C SER A 200 -5.37 34.54 17.15
N THR A 201 -5.19 35.63 17.89
CA THR A 201 -4.66 36.91 17.38
C THR A 201 -3.53 37.42 18.28
N THR A 202 -2.68 38.31 17.79
CA THR A 202 -1.58 38.95 18.56
C THR A 202 -2.00 39.42 19.95
N ARG A 203 -3.19 40.03 20.08
CA ARG A 203 -3.68 40.52 21.38
C ARG A 203 -4.07 39.39 22.32
N ILE A 204 -4.75 38.35 21.85
CA ILE A 204 -5.07 37.19 22.69
C ILE A 204 -3.79 36.46 23.10
N SER A 205 -2.87 36.23 22.16
CA SER A 205 -1.62 35.53 22.39
C SER A 205 -0.75 36.16 23.49
N HIS A 206 -0.70 37.49 23.59
CA HIS A 206 0.20 38.21 24.51
C HIS A 206 -0.48 38.90 25.70
N THR A 207 -1.81 38.90 25.79
CA THR A 207 -2.53 39.42 26.97
C THR A 207 -2.63 38.35 28.08
N ARG A 208 -2.47 38.78 29.34
CA ARG A 208 -2.68 37.92 30.52
C ARG A 208 -4.13 37.89 30.97
N GLY A 209 -4.59 36.73 31.42
CA GLY A 209 -5.89 36.53 32.05
C GLY A 209 -5.83 35.44 33.11
N MET A 210 -6.87 35.35 33.93
CA MET A 210 -7.02 34.24 34.87
C MET A 210 -7.57 33.02 34.15
N ILE A 211 -6.90 31.89 34.31
CA ILE A 211 -7.33 30.59 33.81
C ILE A 211 -7.38 29.55 34.93
N SER A 212 -8.21 28.51 34.76
CA SER A 212 -8.37 27.44 35.76
C SER A 212 -7.68 26.17 35.27
N TYR A 213 -6.59 25.76 35.91
CA TYR A 213 -5.92 24.49 35.63
C TYR A 213 -6.71 23.33 36.23
N HIS A 214 -6.98 22.31 35.41
CA HIS A 214 -7.71 21.11 35.79
C HIS A 214 -6.81 19.86 35.73
N GLU A 215 -7.41 18.69 35.96
CA GLU A 215 -6.75 17.40 35.84
C GLU A 215 -6.32 17.14 34.39
N ILE A 216 -5.07 16.70 34.22
CA ILE A 216 -4.52 16.31 32.92
C ILE A 216 -4.98 14.87 32.63
N LYS A 217 -5.72 14.65 31.53
CA LYS A 217 -6.17 13.32 31.12
C LYS A 217 -4.97 12.48 30.65
N GLU A 218 -4.71 11.33 31.28
CA GLU A 218 -3.77 10.34 30.74
C GLU A 218 -4.37 9.66 29.50
N GLN A 219 -3.74 9.83 28.34
CA GLN A 219 -4.15 9.21 27.08
C GLN A 219 -3.06 8.20 26.67
N ASN A 220 -3.27 6.91 26.97
CA ASN A 220 -2.42 5.83 26.47
C ASN A 220 -2.95 5.33 25.12
N ARG A 221 -2.89 6.18 24.07
CA ARG A 221 -3.21 5.73 22.71
C ARG A 221 -2.14 4.77 22.23
N LYS A 222 -2.51 3.52 21.92
CA LYS A 222 -1.59 2.57 21.30
C LYS A 222 -1.35 3.01 19.86
N ALA A 223 -0.08 3.14 19.47
CA ALA A 223 0.30 3.44 18.10
C ALA A 223 -0.25 2.34 17.17
N SER A 224 -0.83 2.73 16.04
CA SER A 224 -1.43 1.79 15.10
C SER A 224 -1.64 2.48 13.76
N PHE A 225 -1.61 1.70 12.68
CA PHE A 225 -1.91 2.18 11.34
C PHE A 225 -2.82 1.17 10.64
N ASP A 226 -4.04 1.60 10.35
CA ASP A 226 -4.99 0.81 9.59
C ASP A 226 -4.87 1.15 8.10
N ARG A 227 -4.76 0.12 7.25
CA ARG A 227 -4.72 0.26 5.78
C ARG A 227 -6.12 0.56 5.25
N LEU A 228 -6.54 1.81 5.43
CA LEU A 228 -7.84 2.31 5.02
C LEU A 228 -7.79 2.85 3.59
N ARG A 229 -8.85 2.61 2.82
CA ARG A 229 -8.96 3.13 1.44
C ARG A 229 -9.09 4.65 1.43
N GLU A 230 -9.50 5.23 2.55
CA GLU A 230 -9.72 6.65 2.86
C GLU A 230 -8.42 7.46 3.03
N HIS A 231 -7.26 6.80 3.16
CA HIS A 231 -5.95 7.48 3.21
C HIS A 231 -5.36 7.73 1.81
N ILE A 232 -6.09 7.37 0.74
CA ILE A 232 -5.64 7.45 -0.66
C ILE A 232 -6.52 8.45 -1.42
N ASN A 233 -6.01 9.65 -1.66
CA ASN A 233 -6.64 10.65 -2.51
C ASN A 233 -6.20 10.42 -3.97
N ILE A 234 -7.09 9.84 -4.76
CA ILE A 234 -6.97 9.73 -6.22
C ILE A 234 -8.24 10.30 -6.87
N PRO A 235 -8.17 10.87 -8.09
CA PRO A 235 -9.29 11.61 -8.68
C PRO A 235 -10.65 10.90 -8.63
N ALA A 236 -10.70 9.59 -8.87
CA ALA A 236 -11.93 8.80 -8.85
C ALA A 236 -12.56 8.60 -7.45
N LYS A 237 -11.83 8.85 -6.36
CA LYS A 237 -12.28 8.63 -4.96
C LYS A 237 -12.64 9.90 -4.20
N THR A 238 -12.11 11.05 -4.60
CA THR A 238 -12.28 12.35 -3.91
C THR A 238 -13.76 12.75 -3.79
N ALA A 239 -14.60 12.39 -4.75
CA ALA A 239 -16.04 12.67 -4.73
C ALA A 239 -16.78 12.02 -3.54
N ALA A 240 -16.40 10.79 -3.14
CA ALA A 240 -17.04 10.09 -2.02
C ALA A 240 -16.63 10.66 -0.65
N ALA A 241 -15.42 11.21 -0.54
CA ALA A 241 -14.94 11.83 0.69
C ALA A 241 -15.56 13.21 0.95
N HIS A 242 -15.86 13.96 -0.12
CA HIS A 242 -16.55 15.25 -0.03
C HIS A 242 -17.91 15.16 0.69
N LEU A 243 -18.62 14.04 0.55
CA LEU A 243 -19.91 13.84 1.24
C LEU A 243 -19.79 13.90 2.76
N LYS A 244 -18.73 13.34 3.35
CA LYS A 244 -18.49 13.33 4.83
C LYS A 244 -18.04 14.70 5.37
N LEU A 245 -17.58 15.58 4.49
CA LEU A 245 -17.11 16.92 4.81
C LEU A 245 -18.28 17.88 5.06
N LEU A 246 -19.33 17.74 4.24
CA LEU A 246 -20.54 18.56 4.30
C LEU A 246 -21.27 18.46 5.65
N GLU A 247 -21.18 17.32 6.34
CA GLU A 247 -21.79 17.09 7.66
C GLU A 247 -21.25 18.04 8.76
N LYS A 248 -20.07 18.64 8.57
CA LYS A 248 -19.37 19.39 9.63
C LYS A 248 -19.51 20.90 9.55
N LEU A 249 -20.04 21.38 8.44
CA LEU A 249 -20.04 22.78 8.07
C LEU A 249 -21.23 23.59 8.61
N ASP A 250 -22.15 22.94 9.30
CA ASP A 250 -23.42 23.51 9.78
C ASP A 250 -23.29 24.29 11.12
N SER A 251 -22.28 25.18 11.28
CA SER A 251 -21.86 25.81 12.56
C SER A 251 -22.17 27.33 12.72
N LYS A 252 -22.41 27.83 13.95
CA LYS A 252 -22.93 29.20 14.26
C LYS A 252 -21.96 30.41 14.09
N GLN A 253 -20.71 30.24 13.62
CA GLN A 253 -19.65 31.27 13.67
C GLN A 253 -19.54 32.23 12.45
N LEU A 254 -20.33 32.06 11.40
CA LEU A 254 -20.05 32.65 10.06
C LEU A 254 -20.76 34.00 9.75
N THR A 255 -21.37 34.64 10.76
CA THR A 255 -22.34 35.75 10.60
C THR A 255 -21.84 37.10 10.01
N PRO A 256 -20.65 37.66 10.33
CA PRO A 256 -20.23 38.99 9.84
C PRO A 256 -19.87 39.07 8.35
N TYR A 257 -19.31 38.01 7.78
CA TYR A 257 -18.89 37.95 6.37
C TYR A 257 -20.06 37.99 5.40
N PHE A 258 -21.20 37.45 5.83
CA PHE A 258 -22.42 37.51 5.05
C PHE A 258 -22.79 38.93 4.65
N LYS A 259 -22.61 39.92 5.53
CA LYS A 259 -23.04 41.31 5.28
C LYS A 259 -22.16 42.07 4.29
N ALA A 260 -20.91 41.67 4.09
CA ALA A 260 -19.94 42.45 3.32
C ALA A 260 -19.89 42.05 1.83
N PHE A 261 -20.10 40.78 1.52
CA PHE A 261 -19.85 40.23 0.18
C PHE A 261 -21.10 39.84 -0.61
N ASN A 262 -22.29 39.95 -0.02
CA ASN A 262 -23.55 39.73 -0.71
C ASN A 262 -24.24 41.09 -0.96
N LYS A 263 -24.25 41.59 -2.22
CA LYS A 263 -24.63 42.97 -2.58
C LYS A 263 -25.54 43.03 -3.80
N VAL A 264 -26.34 44.09 -3.90
CA VAL A 264 -27.14 44.39 -5.09
C VAL A 264 -26.31 45.26 -6.04
N LEU A 265 -26.07 44.81 -7.27
CA LEU A 265 -25.24 45.47 -8.28
C LEU A 265 -26.04 46.31 -9.28
N ILE A 266 -27.19 45.80 -9.74
CA ILE A 266 -28.13 46.57 -10.55
C ILE A 266 -29.42 46.70 -9.76
N LYS A 267 -29.94 47.94 -9.66
CA LYS A 267 -31.22 48.21 -9.00
C LYS A 267 -32.15 48.89 -10.00
N ALA A 268 -32.93 48.07 -10.70
CA ALA A 268 -33.98 48.58 -11.58
C ALA A 268 -35.10 49.23 -10.76
N ASP A 269 -35.67 50.30 -11.32
CA ASP A 269 -36.82 51.00 -10.73
C ASP A 269 -38.08 50.13 -10.78
N LYS A 270 -38.28 49.41 -11.89
CA LYS A 270 -39.37 48.46 -12.06
C LYS A 270 -39.06 47.16 -11.30
N LYS A 271 -39.98 46.73 -10.43
CA LYS A 271 -39.87 45.47 -9.65
C LYS A 271 -40.44 44.26 -10.40
N GLU A 272 -40.19 44.20 -11.70
CA GLU A 272 -40.74 43.13 -12.55
C GLU A 272 -39.81 41.91 -12.63
N TYR A 273 -38.51 42.13 -12.85
CA TYR A 273 -37.50 41.06 -12.98
C TYR A 273 -36.31 41.30 -12.05
N ALA A 274 -35.81 40.24 -11.44
CA ALA A 274 -34.49 40.22 -10.83
C ALA A 274 -33.69 39.00 -11.28
N ILE A 275 -32.38 39.09 -11.12
CA ILE A 275 -31.44 37.98 -11.27
C ILE A 275 -30.65 37.87 -9.96
N ILE A 276 -30.44 36.65 -9.47
CA ILE A 276 -29.46 36.38 -8.42
C ILE A 276 -28.40 35.48 -9.03
N SER A 277 -27.14 35.85 -8.84
CA SER A 277 -26.01 35.12 -9.39
C SER A 277 -24.82 35.21 -8.44
N SER A 278 -23.83 34.36 -8.68
CA SER A 278 -22.55 34.39 -7.98
C SER A 278 -21.42 34.10 -8.95
N GLY A 279 -20.20 34.47 -8.56
CA GLY A 279 -19.00 34.15 -9.33
C GLY A 279 -19.03 34.68 -10.77
N VAL A 280 -18.44 33.94 -11.71
CA VAL A 280 -18.23 34.38 -13.10
C VAL A 280 -19.52 34.59 -13.89
N SER A 281 -20.60 33.87 -13.55
CA SER A 281 -21.93 34.03 -14.18
C SER A 281 -22.47 35.46 -14.10
N VAL A 282 -22.12 36.20 -13.05
CA VAL A 282 -22.49 37.61 -12.88
C VAL A 282 -21.99 38.44 -14.07
N ASN A 283 -20.80 38.14 -14.59
CA ASN A 283 -20.21 38.87 -15.72
C ASN A 283 -20.93 38.58 -17.04
N TYR A 284 -21.29 37.32 -17.30
CA TYR A 284 -22.08 36.97 -18.49
C TYR A 284 -23.43 37.72 -18.48
N ILE A 285 -24.07 37.78 -17.31
CA ILE A 285 -25.33 38.51 -17.13
C ILE A 285 -25.14 40.01 -17.34
N LEU A 286 -24.08 40.61 -16.81
CA LEU A 286 -23.78 42.04 -17.01
C LEU A 286 -23.54 42.35 -18.49
N GLU A 287 -22.79 41.51 -19.20
CA GLU A 287 -22.55 41.66 -20.64
C GLU A 287 -23.86 41.52 -21.45
N ILE A 288 -24.66 40.50 -21.18
CA ILE A 288 -25.96 40.28 -21.83
C ILE A 288 -26.92 41.43 -21.52
N ALA A 289 -26.97 41.89 -20.27
CA ALA A 289 -27.81 43.01 -19.86
C ALA A 289 -27.39 44.31 -20.56
N HIS A 290 -26.10 44.51 -20.82
CA HIS A 290 -25.62 45.63 -21.63
C HIS A 290 -25.97 45.46 -23.11
N ARG A 291 -25.65 44.30 -23.70
CA ARG A 291 -25.89 43.99 -25.12
C ARG A 291 -27.36 44.08 -25.52
N ASN A 292 -28.27 43.75 -24.60
CA ASN A 292 -29.72 43.75 -24.81
C ASN A 292 -30.46 44.92 -24.11
N GLU A 293 -29.74 45.91 -23.54
CA GLU A 293 -30.28 47.13 -22.90
C GLU A 293 -31.31 46.86 -21.76
N LEU A 294 -30.91 46.07 -20.77
CA LEU A 294 -31.78 45.56 -19.70
C LEU A 294 -31.65 46.26 -18.32
N GLN A 295 -30.82 47.29 -18.18
CA GLN A 295 -30.47 47.90 -16.87
C GLN A 295 -31.67 48.50 -16.12
N ASP A 296 -32.65 49.07 -16.82
CA ASP A 296 -33.88 49.62 -16.22
C ASP A 296 -34.97 48.56 -16.01
N LYS A 297 -34.74 47.32 -16.46
CA LYS A 297 -35.72 46.23 -16.46
C LYS A 297 -35.40 45.12 -15.45
N VAL A 298 -34.12 44.86 -15.16
CA VAL A 298 -33.68 43.72 -14.34
C VAL A 298 -32.78 44.18 -13.20
N SER A 299 -33.12 43.82 -11.95
CA SER A 299 -32.21 44.00 -10.80
C SER A 299 -31.28 42.81 -10.63
N LEU A 300 -30.07 42.99 -10.10
CA LEU A 300 -29.07 41.92 -9.94
C LEU A 300 -28.53 41.87 -8.51
N LEU A 301 -28.72 40.76 -7.80
CA LEU A 301 -28.03 40.44 -6.54
C LEU A 301 -26.82 39.55 -6.82
N ASP A 302 -25.66 39.98 -6.37
CA ASP A 302 -24.41 39.23 -6.37
C ASP A 302 -24.14 38.65 -4.98
N LEU A 303 -23.89 37.34 -4.92
CA LEU A 303 -23.53 36.63 -3.69
C LEU A 303 -22.05 36.26 -3.67
N GLY A 304 -21.26 36.96 -2.85
CA GLY A 304 -19.83 36.75 -2.68
C GLY A 304 -19.40 35.97 -1.42
N LEU A 305 -20.29 35.73 -0.45
CA LEU A 305 -20.08 34.68 0.58
C LEU A 305 -21.28 33.75 0.59
N ILE A 306 -21.05 32.54 0.07
CA ILE A 306 -22.09 31.57 -0.30
C ILE A 306 -22.14 30.39 0.69
N PHE A 307 -21.06 30.13 1.45
CA PHE A 307 -21.01 28.97 2.34
C PHE A 307 -20.43 29.26 3.75
N PRO A 308 -21.18 29.00 4.84
CA PRO A 308 -22.61 28.66 4.88
C PRO A 308 -23.43 29.71 4.13
N PHE A 309 -24.70 29.47 3.85
CA PHE A 309 -25.47 30.30 2.92
C PHE A 309 -26.10 31.56 3.55
N PRO A 310 -26.13 32.74 2.87
CA PRO A 310 -26.60 34.03 3.42
C PRO A 310 -28.12 34.15 3.50
N GLU A 311 -28.78 33.30 4.28
CA GLU A 311 -30.23 33.18 4.21
C GLU A 311 -30.99 34.49 4.44
N LYS A 312 -30.55 35.25 5.45
CA LYS A 312 -31.20 36.50 5.84
C LYS A 312 -31.13 37.56 4.73
N ILE A 313 -30.02 37.66 4.02
CA ILE A 313 -29.82 38.73 3.01
C ILE A 313 -30.62 38.43 1.76
N VAL A 314 -30.59 37.17 1.34
CA VAL A 314 -31.38 36.71 0.19
C VAL A 314 -32.87 36.90 0.48
N ARG A 315 -33.32 36.60 1.71
CA ARG A 315 -34.70 36.86 2.13
C ARG A 315 -35.07 38.32 1.97
N ASP A 316 -34.25 39.21 2.53
CA ASP A 316 -34.56 40.64 2.57
C ASP A 316 -34.53 41.24 1.14
N PHE A 317 -33.64 40.75 0.26
CA PHE A 317 -33.63 41.12 -1.17
C PHE A 317 -34.93 40.70 -1.88
N LEU A 318 -35.32 39.44 -1.76
CA LEU A 318 -36.56 38.93 -2.35
C LEU A 318 -37.80 39.67 -1.82
N GLY A 319 -37.78 40.06 -0.54
CA GLY A 319 -38.83 40.83 0.12
C GLY A 319 -39.04 42.24 -0.45
N SER A 320 -38.20 42.69 -1.39
CA SER A 320 -38.36 43.96 -2.09
C SER A 320 -39.48 43.97 -3.14
N GLY A 321 -40.16 42.83 -3.37
CA GLY A 321 -41.42 42.77 -4.14
C GLY A 321 -41.26 42.50 -5.63
N PHE A 322 -40.25 41.73 -6.04
CA PHE A 322 -40.08 41.33 -7.44
C PHE A 322 -41.15 40.33 -7.90
N ARG A 323 -41.67 40.46 -9.13
CA ARG A 323 -42.60 39.47 -9.72
C ARG A 323 -41.88 38.17 -10.08
N ARG A 324 -40.76 38.28 -10.82
CA ARG A 324 -39.98 37.13 -11.30
C ARG A 324 -38.50 37.27 -10.96
N VAL A 325 -37.84 36.18 -10.53
CA VAL A 325 -36.41 36.14 -10.21
C VAL A 325 -35.74 34.97 -10.91
N LEU A 326 -34.79 35.24 -11.80
CA LEU A 326 -33.99 34.21 -12.46
C LEU A 326 -32.70 33.95 -11.65
N ILE A 327 -32.36 32.69 -11.42
CA ILE A 327 -31.11 32.32 -10.78
C ILE A 327 -30.16 31.76 -11.81
N VAL A 328 -28.97 32.37 -11.89
CA VAL A 328 -27.92 31.95 -12.82
C VAL A 328 -26.69 31.64 -12.00
N GLU A 329 -26.26 30.39 -12.07
CA GLU A 329 -25.04 29.90 -11.43
C GLU A 329 -24.52 28.72 -12.23
N GLU A 330 -23.22 28.49 -12.25
CA GLU A 330 -22.65 27.34 -12.97
C GLU A 330 -22.74 26.06 -12.15
N LEU A 331 -22.70 24.92 -12.84
CA LEU A 331 -22.71 23.59 -12.22
C LEU A 331 -23.99 23.31 -11.40
N ASP A 332 -23.92 23.20 -10.10
CA ASP A 332 -25.08 22.85 -9.28
C ASP A 332 -25.90 24.08 -8.90
N PRO A 333 -27.23 23.96 -8.73
CA PRO A 333 -28.09 25.05 -8.29
C PRO A 333 -27.93 25.37 -6.77
N VAL A 334 -26.71 25.67 -6.31
CA VAL A 334 -26.38 25.96 -4.90
C VAL A 334 -27.08 27.22 -4.40
N VAL A 335 -27.08 28.27 -5.20
CA VAL A 335 -27.71 29.56 -4.93
C VAL A 335 -29.22 29.48 -5.15
N GLU A 336 -29.68 28.91 -6.27
CA GLU A 336 -31.10 28.84 -6.65
C GLU A 336 -31.92 28.14 -5.58
N ASN A 337 -31.44 26.97 -5.16
CA ASN A 337 -32.13 26.17 -4.18
C ASN A 337 -32.22 26.90 -2.84
N ALA A 338 -31.12 27.53 -2.44
CA ALA A 338 -31.11 28.27 -1.19
C ALA A 338 -32.02 29.50 -1.27
N VAL A 339 -32.06 30.23 -2.39
CA VAL A 339 -32.96 31.36 -2.62
C VAL A 339 -34.44 30.94 -2.62
N ARG A 340 -34.83 29.88 -3.33
CA ARG A 340 -36.20 29.36 -3.34
C ARG A 340 -36.67 28.96 -1.96
N ARG A 341 -35.83 28.22 -1.24
CA ARG A 341 -36.08 27.82 0.15
C ARG A 341 -36.42 29.03 1.00
N ILE A 342 -35.59 30.06 0.91
CA ILE A 342 -35.77 31.28 1.70
C ILE A 342 -37.05 32.02 1.30
N ALA A 343 -37.34 32.15 0.00
CA ALA A 343 -38.54 32.82 -0.50
C ALA A 343 -39.81 32.17 0.07
N GLN A 344 -39.91 30.84 -0.08
CA GLN A 344 -41.05 30.05 0.38
C GLN A 344 -41.18 30.08 1.90
N GLN A 345 -40.10 29.81 2.65
CA GLN A 345 -40.11 29.79 4.12
C GLN A 345 -40.60 31.12 4.71
N ASN A 346 -40.36 32.23 4.01
CA ASN A 346 -40.76 33.55 4.45
C ASN A 346 -42.02 34.07 3.71
N LYS A 347 -42.73 33.19 2.98
CA LYS A 347 -43.97 33.49 2.24
C LYS A 347 -43.86 34.69 1.29
N ILE A 348 -42.69 34.86 0.68
CA ILE A 348 -42.44 35.93 -0.29
C ILE A 348 -43.06 35.49 -1.63
N PRO A 349 -44.09 36.19 -2.15
CA PRO A 349 -44.78 35.79 -3.37
C PRO A 349 -43.95 36.23 -4.59
N VAL A 350 -42.99 35.41 -4.98
CA VAL A 350 -42.10 35.64 -6.11
C VAL A 350 -41.96 34.38 -6.95
N GLU A 351 -42.08 34.52 -8.27
CA GLU A 351 -41.84 33.44 -9.19
C GLU A 351 -40.33 33.32 -9.42
N ILE A 352 -39.71 32.27 -8.88
CA ILE A 352 -38.29 32.00 -9.07
C ILE A 352 -38.14 31.05 -10.25
N ILE A 353 -37.18 31.32 -11.13
CA ILE A 353 -36.87 30.57 -12.33
C ILE A 353 -35.37 30.23 -12.32
N GLY A 354 -34.98 29.04 -12.75
CA GLY A 354 -33.56 28.68 -12.82
C GLY A 354 -33.32 27.30 -13.46
N LYS A 355 -32.26 26.61 -13.04
CA LYS A 355 -31.94 25.25 -13.49
C LYS A 355 -33.05 24.25 -13.17
N ASN A 356 -33.87 24.47 -12.14
CA ASN A 356 -34.93 23.52 -11.77
C ASN A 356 -36.17 23.59 -12.66
N ASP A 357 -36.40 24.70 -13.37
CA ASP A 357 -37.45 24.78 -14.39
C ASP A 357 -36.92 24.32 -15.75
N SER A 358 -35.80 23.60 -15.75
CA SER A 358 -35.10 23.05 -16.93
C SER A 358 -34.69 24.11 -17.96
N VAL A 359 -34.52 25.36 -17.52
CA VAL A 359 -34.11 26.46 -18.40
C VAL A 359 -32.58 26.54 -18.53
N LEU A 360 -31.83 26.01 -17.56
CA LEU A 360 -30.38 26.11 -17.46
C LEU A 360 -29.72 24.75 -17.17
N SER A 361 -28.51 24.52 -17.71
CA SER A 361 -27.78 23.25 -17.54
C SER A 361 -27.27 23.07 -16.11
N LYS A 362 -27.34 21.84 -15.60
CA LYS A 362 -26.77 21.45 -14.29
C LYS A 362 -25.34 20.89 -14.41
N THR A 363 -24.79 20.86 -15.62
CA THR A 363 -23.49 20.27 -15.91
C THR A 363 -22.73 21.12 -16.91
N GLY A 364 -21.40 21.14 -16.76
CA GLY A 364 -20.50 21.88 -17.63
C GLY A 364 -20.47 23.38 -17.32
N GLU A 365 -19.55 24.06 -18.00
CA GLU A 365 -19.48 25.51 -18.00
C GLU A 365 -20.60 26.09 -18.85
N TYR A 366 -21.06 27.27 -18.47
CA TYR A 366 -22.00 28.01 -19.29
C TYR A 366 -21.27 28.79 -20.37
N ASP A 367 -21.85 28.78 -21.56
CA ASP A 367 -21.49 29.70 -22.61
C ASP A 367 -22.49 30.86 -22.66
N ILE A 368 -22.01 32.03 -23.09
CA ILE A 368 -22.84 33.25 -23.21
C ILE A 368 -24.09 33.00 -24.06
N ASP A 369 -23.98 32.13 -25.05
CA ASP A 369 -25.00 31.86 -26.04
C ASP A 369 -26.17 31.04 -25.48
N SER A 370 -25.91 30.09 -24.59
CA SER A 370 -26.92 29.35 -23.85
C SER A 370 -27.61 30.26 -22.82
N ILE A 371 -26.86 31.10 -22.10
CA ILE A 371 -27.41 32.02 -21.09
C ILE A 371 -28.20 33.18 -21.70
N ASP A 372 -27.77 33.73 -22.85
CA ASP A 372 -28.50 34.79 -23.55
C ASP A 372 -29.90 34.34 -23.96
N LYS A 373 -30.03 33.09 -24.43
CA LYS A 373 -31.33 32.50 -24.75
C LYS A 373 -32.24 32.48 -23.54
N VAL A 374 -31.73 32.03 -22.41
CA VAL A 374 -32.50 31.93 -21.17
C VAL A 374 -32.92 33.31 -20.65
N ILE A 375 -32.00 34.27 -20.60
CA ILE A 375 -32.32 35.63 -20.11
C ILE A 375 -33.28 36.33 -21.07
N SER A 376 -33.07 36.17 -22.38
CA SER A 376 -33.94 36.75 -23.40
C SER A 376 -35.36 36.18 -23.32
N ASP A 377 -35.51 34.86 -23.21
CA ASP A 377 -36.82 34.21 -23.03
C ASP A 377 -37.47 34.62 -21.69
N PHE A 378 -36.68 34.74 -20.62
CA PHE A 378 -37.13 35.17 -19.30
C PHE A 378 -37.73 36.60 -19.28
N VAL A 379 -37.12 37.53 -20.03
CA VAL A 379 -37.58 38.92 -20.14
C VAL A 379 -38.54 39.12 -21.34
N GLY A 380 -38.63 38.16 -22.27
CA GLY A 380 -39.54 38.19 -23.42
C GLY A 380 -39.00 38.91 -24.66
N ILE A 381 -37.71 38.80 -24.95
CA ILE A 381 -37.03 39.39 -26.12
C ILE A 381 -36.42 38.30 -27.03
N LYS A 382 -36.13 38.59 -28.31
CA LYS A 382 -35.49 37.63 -29.23
C LYS A 382 -33.96 37.69 -29.14
N THR A 383 -33.33 36.52 -29.05
CA THR A 383 -31.86 36.38 -29.14
C THR A 383 -31.31 36.70 -30.53
N ARG A 384 -30.03 37.08 -30.59
CA ARG A 384 -29.29 37.31 -31.84
C ARG A 384 -28.28 36.13 -32.07
N LYS A 385 -28.67 34.95 -32.63
CA LYS A 385 -27.83 33.69 -32.69
C LYS A 385 -27.46 33.11 -34.11
N LYS A 386 -26.40 32.25 -34.23
CA LYS A 386 -25.87 31.48 -35.42
C LYS A 386 -25.92 29.90 -35.22
N GLN A 387 -25.78 29.01 -36.25
CA GLN A 387 -26.19 27.54 -36.26
C GLN A 387 -25.06 26.45 -36.49
N GLY A 388 -25.17 25.16 -35.98
CA GLY A 388 -24.16 24.02 -36.02
C GLY A 388 -24.63 22.56 -36.44
N LEU A 389 -23.80 21.48 -36.36
CA LEU A 389 -23.92 20.09 -37.00
C LEU A 389 -24.62 18.94 -36.17
N GLN A 390 -25.09 17.82 -36.79
CA GLN A 390 -26.02 16.77 -36.23
C GLN A 390 -25.43 15.33 -35.94
N ASN A 391 -25.98 14.59 -34.94
CA ASN A 391 -25.90 13.11 -34.61
C ASN A 391 -24.69 12.50 -33.83
N SER A 392 -24.22 13.06 -32.72
CA SER A 392 -23.01 12.57 -32.01
C SER A 392 -23.19 11.78 -30.70
N ALA A 393 -24.40 11.67 -30.12
CA ALA A 393 -24.59 11.24 -28.73
C ALA A 393 -24.77 9.72 -28.48
N ASP A 394 -25.00 8.90 -29.52
CA ASP A 394 -25.48 7.51 -29.36
C ASP A 394 -24.42 6.45 -28.97
N PHE A 395 -23.15 6.82 -28.79
CA PHE A 395 -22.03 5.86 -28.66
C PHE A 395 -21.40 5.76 -27.25
N GLU A 396 -21.98 6.39 -26.22
CA GLU A 396 -21.27 6.67 -24.94
C GLU A 396 -21.29 5.52 -23.89
N LEU A 397 -22.28 4.63 -23.92
CA LEU A 397 -22.58 3.66 -22.82
C LEU A 397 -21.89 2.28 -22.92
N GLU A 398 -21.41 1.86 -24.09
CA GLU A 398 -20.82 0.52 -24.29
C GLU A 398 -19.29 0.46 -24.06
N LEU A 399 -18.71 1.55 -23.57
CA LEU A 399 -17.27 1.70 -23.53
C LEU A 399 -16.68 1.12 -22.23
N PRO A 400 -15.62 0.29 -22.31
CA PRO A 400 -14.96 -0.25 -21.13
C PRO A 400 -14.38 0.87 -20.26
N LEU A 401 -14.47 0.73 -18.94
CA LEU A 401 -13.83 1.64 -17.99
C LEU A 401 -12.31 1.61 -18.21
N ARG A 402 -11.73 2.77 -18.52
CA ARG A 402 -10.30 2.96 -18.72
C ARG A 402 -9.74 3.75 -17.54
N PRO A 403 -9.50 3.12 -16.36
CA PRO A 403 -8.87 3.82 -15.26
C PRO A 403 -7.46 4.27 -15.71
N PRO A 404 -6.93 5.37 -15.16
CA PRO A 404 -5.58 5.79 -15.48
C PRO A 404 -4.57 4.71 -15.09
N THR A 405 -3.73 4.28 -16.04
CA THR A 405 -2.68 3.27 -15.82
C THR A 405 -1.32 3.79 -16.28
N LEU A 406 -0.24 3.30 -15.66
CA LEU A 406 1.12 3.55 -16.15
C LEU A 406 1.30 3.01 -17.58
N CYS A 407 1.97 3.80 -18.41
CA CYS A 407 2.27 3.47 -19.81
C CYS A 407 3.02 2.14 -19.94
N SER A 408 2.78 1.42 -21.04
CA SER A 408 3.60 0.27 -21.43
C SER A 408 5.06 0.71 -21.57
N GLY A 409 5.98 -0.04 -20.95
CA GLY A 409 7.41 0.32 -20.92
C GLY A 409 7.80 1.37 -19.86
N CYS A 410 6.85 1.93 -19.10
CA CYS A 410 7.17 2.93 -18.09
C CYS A 410 8.15 2.40 -17.02
N PRO A 411 9.27 3.10 -16.73
CA PRO A 411 10.26 2.65 -15.75
C PRO A 411 9.69 2.51 -14.34
N HIS A 412 8.70 3.33 -13.96
CA HIS A 412 8.03 3.23 -12.66
C HIS A 412 7.39 1.85 -12.43
N ARG A 413 6.92 1.19 -13.51
CA ARG A 413 6.37 -0.18 -13.41
C ARG A 413 7.43 -1.18 -12.96
N ALA A 414 8.66 -1.03 -13.43
CA ALA A 414 9.76 -1.92 -13.08
C ALA A 414 10.23 -1.68 -11.63
N THR A 415 10.30 -0.42 -11.18
CA THR A 415 10.55 -0.08 -9.77
C THR A 415 9.47 -0.66 -8.85
N TYR A 416 8.19 -0.50 -9.19
CA TYR A 416 7.09 -1.09 -8.40
C TYR A 416 7.12 -2.61 -8.42
N TYR A 417 7.54 -3.22 -9.51
CA TYR A 417 7.72 -4.66 -9.58
C TYR A 417 8.84 -5.12 -8.62
N ALA A 418 9.98 -4.40 -8.58
CA ALA A 418 11.06 -4.68 -7.61
C ALA A 418 10.57 -4.57 -6.17
N LEU A 419 9.84 -3.49 -5.84
CA LEU A 419 9.22 -3.32 -4.53
C LEU A 419 8.26 -4.45 -4.18
N LYS A 420 7.47 -4.92 -5.15
CA LYS A 420 6.50 -6.01 -4.94
C LYS A 420 7.19 -7.35 -4.68
N LEU A 421 8.38 -7.57 -5.23
CA LEU A 421 9.20 -8.76 -4.95
C LEU A 421 9.74 -8.76 -3.51
N ILE A 422 9.99 -7.59 -2.93
CA ILE A 422 10.63 -7.46 -1.60
C ILE A 422 9.60 -7.27 -0.49
N ILE A 423 8.50 -6.57 -0.79
CA ILE A 423 7.48 -6.16 0.16
C ILE A 423 6.15 -6.82 -0.24
N PRO A 424 5.92 -8.10 0.14
CA PRO A 424 4.63 -8.74 -0.05
C PRO A 424 3.53 -7.92 0.61
N ARG A 425 2.39 -7.72 -0.06
CA ARG A 425 1.29 -6.90 0.50
C ARG A 425 0.56 -7.57 1.68
N SER A 426 0.85 -8.84 1.95
CA SER A 426 0.48 -9.52 3.20
C SER A 426 1.35 -9.09 4.40
N ASP A 427 2.51 -8.48 4.15
CA ASP A 427 3.40 -7.98 5.19
C ASP A 427 2.90 -6.64 5.73
N SER A 428 2.58 -6.62 7.02
CA SER A 428 2.12 -5.42 7.70
C SER A 428 3.26 -4.52 8.19
N SER A 429 4.50 -5.01 8.19
CA SER A 429 5.68 -4.36 8.80
C SER A 429 6.24 -3.16 8.00
N THR A 430 5.80 -2.99 6.76
CA THR A 430 6.21 -1.88 5.90
C THR A 430 5.02 -1.07 5.41
N ILE A 431 5.15 0.27 5.44
CA ILE A 431 4.14 1.22 4.96
C ILE A 431 4.73 2.03 3.79
N LEU A 432 3.98 2.11 2.68
CA LEU A 432 4.38 2.76 1.43
C LEU A 432 3.60 4.07 1.21
N CYS A 433 4.23 5.20 1.48
CA CYS A 433 3.66 6.53 1.30
C CYS A 433 4.00 7.06 -0.10
N GLY A 434 3.00 7.29 -0.95
CA GLY A 434 3.18 7.82 -2.31
C GLY A 434 2.76 9.28 -2.45
N ASP A 435 3.26 9.93 -3.49
CA ASP A 435 2.84 11.26 -3.95
C ASP A 435 1.90 11.22 -5.18
N ILE A 436 1.25 12.37 -5.42
CA ILE A 436 0.51 12.64 -6.66
C ILE A 436 1.49 12.75 -7.83
N GLY A 437 1.25 11.96 -8.88
CA GLY A 437 2.16 11.81 -10.01
C GLY A 437 1.84 10.55 -10.80
N CYS A 438 2.60 10.27 -11.86
CA CYS A 438 2.52 8.98 -12.56
C CYS A 438 2.68 7.81 -11.56
N LEU A 439 3.55 7.97 -10.57
CA LEU A 439 3.77 6.97 -9.51
C LEU A 439 2.50 6.68 -8.70
N GLY A 440 1.61 7.67 -8.51
CA GLY A 440 0.37 7.51 -7.75
C GLY A 440 -0.57 6.47 -8.38
N LEU A 441 -0.44 6.22 -9.69
CA LEU A 441 -1.14 5.14 -10.39
C LEU A 441 -0.70 3.74 -9.91
N GLY A 442 0.44 3.63 -9.23
CA GLY A 442 0.89 2.43 -8.53
C GLY A 442 -0.03 1.99 -7.39
N ALA A 443 -0.92 2.88 -6.92
CA ALA A 443 -1.98 2.54 -5.96
C ALA A 443 -3.06 1.62 -6.58
N LEU A 444 -3.17 1.58 -7.90
CA LEU A 444 -4.20 0.84 -8.62
C LEU A 444 -3.72 -0.56 -9.06
N ALA A 445 -4.67 -1.42 -9.38
CA ALA A 445 -4.38 -2.72 -9.99
C ALA A 445 -3.65 -2.53 -11.35
N PRO A 446 -2.69 -3.41 -11.70
CA PRO A 446 -2.29 -4.63 -11.00
C PRO A 446 -1.17 -4.44 -9.95
N LEU A 447 -0.74 -3.20 -9.67
CA LEU A 447 0.40 -2.93 -8.79
C LEU A 447 -0.01 -3.03 -7.31
N ASN A 448 -0.96 -2.20 -6.86
CA ASN A 448 -1.44 -2.11 -5.47
C ASN A 448 -0.30 -1.89 -4.45
N MET A 449 0.64 -1.00 -4.76
CA MET A 449 1.89 -0.79 -4.01
C MET A 449 1.94 0.57 -3.29
N VAL A 450 0.81 1.16 -2.92
CA VAL A 450 0.77 2.44 -2.19
C VAL A 450 -0.29 2.39 -1.09
N ASP A 451 0.08 2.77 0.13
CA ASP A 451 -0.77 2.79 1.34
C ASP A 451 -1.40 4.17 1.58
N THR A 452 -0.69 5.26 1.28
CA THR A 452 -1.18 6.64 1.46
C THR A 452 -0.79 7.51 0.28
N ILE A 453 -1.69 8.39 -0.16
CA ILE A 453 -1.42 9.46 -1.15
C ILE A 453 -2.29 10.66 -0.76
N ASN A 454 -1.71 11.86 -0.70
CA ASN A 454 -2.45 13.06 -0.29
C ASN A 454 -2.31 14.19 -1.33
N HIS A 455 -1.15 14.82 -1.43
CA HIS A 455 -0.83 15.89 -2.39
C HIS A 455 0.65 15.87 -2.78
N MET A 456 1.10 16.76 -3.66
CA MET A 456 2.46 16.74 -4.20
C MET A 456 3.54 17.05 -3.14
N GLY A 457 4.47 16.12 -2.93
CA GLY A 457 5.65 16.23 -2.07
C GLY A 457 5.41 15.90 -0.60
N MET A 458 4.22 15.40 -0.24
CA MET A 458 3.89 15.01 1.13
C MET A 458 4.46 13.65 1.50
N SER A 459 4.71 12.75 0.54
CA SER A 459 5.13 11.35 0.80
C SER A 459 6.26 11.23 1.83
N ILE A 460 7.26 12.12 1.78
CA ILE A 460 8.39 12.14 2.71
C ILE A 460 7.94 12.59 4.10
N SER A 461 7.20 13.69 4.22
CA SER A 461 6.66 14.17 5.51
C SER A 461 5.68 13.18 6.13
N MET A 462 4.88 12.51 5.29
CA MET A 462 4.01 11.41 5.68
C MET A 462 4.81 10.26 6.29
N ALA A 463 5.90 9.85 5.61
CA ALA A 463 6.77 8.82 6.12
C ALA A 463 7.45 9.21 7.45
N GLN A 464 7.90 10.46 7.59
CA GLN A 464 8.49 10.96 8.83
C GLN A 464 7.50 10.90 10.01
N GLY A 465 6.28 11.43 9.83
CA GLY A 465 5.27 11.45 10.89
C GLY A 465 4.80 10.05 11.29
N LEU A 466 4.61 9.14 10.32
CA LEU A 466 4.26 7.75 10.60
C LEU A 466 5.40 6.99 11.28
N SER A 467 6.64 7.13 10.80
CA SER A 467 7.83 6.51 11.43
C SER A 467 7.97 6.95 12.88
N LEU A 468 7.69 8.22 13.17
CA LEU A 468 7.70 8.76 14.52
C LEU A 468 6.55 8.20 15.39
N ALA A 469 5.32 8.20 14.87
CA ALA A 469 4.14 7.69 15.59
C ALA A 469 4.26 6.20 15.91
N LEU A 470 4.80 5.41 14.98
CA LEU A 470 4.91 3.95 15.02
C LEU A 470 6.26 3.45 15.55
N LYS A 471 7.09 4.32 16.13
CA LYS A 471 8.46 4.00 16.56
C LYS A 471 8.56 2.76 17.46
N GLN A 472 7.51 2.46 18.24
CA GLN A 472 7.46 1.30 19.16
C GLN A 472 7.10 -0.02 18.44
N GLU A 473 6.49 0.03 17.26
CA GLU A 473 5.97 -1.13 16.52
C GLU A 473 6.99 -1.70 15.50
N LYS A 474 8.23 -1.19 15.50
CA LYS A 474 9.32 -1.59 14.57
C LYS A 474 8.92 -1.57 13.08
N THR A 475 7.98 -0.70 12.71
CA THR A 475 7.49 -0.56 11.33
C THR A 475 8.47 0.27 10.50
N LYS A 476 8.84 -0.21 9.30
CA LYS A 476 9.61 0.58 8.34
C LYS A 476 8.66 1.39 7.46
N VAL A 477 8.96 2.66 7.21
CA VAL A 477 8.13 3.52 6.37
C VAL A 477 8.93 3.99 5.16
N VAL A 478 8.35 3.83 3.98
CA VAL A 478 8.95 4.17 2.69
C VAL A 478 8.17 5.33 2.07
N ALA A 479 8.85 6.42 1.74
CA ALA A 479 8.32 7.51 0.93
C ALA A 479 8.64 7.29 -0.55
N MET A 480 7.68 7.52 -1.42
CA MET A 480 7.81 7.37 -2.87
C MET A 480 7.29 8.63 -3.56
N LEU A 481 8.16 9.27 -4.32
CA LEU A 481 7.84 10.51 -5.04
C LEU A 481 8.52 10.56 -6.39
N GLY A 482 7.97 11.33 -7.31
CA GLY A 482 8.57 11.58 -8.61
C GLY A 482 9.61 12.69 -8.52
N ASP A 483 10.52 12.75 -9.47
CA ASP A 483 11.43 13.88 -9.71
C ASP A 483 10.73 15.25 -9.70
N GLY A 484 9.61 15.41 -10.43
CA GLY A 484 8.87 16.67 -10.48
C GLY A 484 8.33 17.08 -9.10
N THR A 485 7.78 16.11 -8.35
CA THR A 485 7.34 16.35 -6.96
C THR A 485 8.50 16.59 -6.00
N PHE A 486 9.65 15.95 -6.25
CA PHE A 486 10.87 16.16 -5.48
C PHE A 486 11.34 17.61 -5.63
N PHE A 487 11.46 18.12 -6.85
CA PHE A 487 11.83 19.52 -7.11
C PHE A 487 10.76 20.53 -6.66
N HIS A 488 9.47 20.16 -6.71
CA HIS A 488 8.37 21.03 -6.28
C HIS A 488 8.40 21.34 -4.77
N SER A 489 8.39 20.31 -3.94
CA SER A 489 8.34 20.48 -2.47
C SER A 489 9.10 19.38 -1.70
N GLY A 490 9.42 18.25 -2.34
CA GLY A 490 10.09 17.12 -1.69
C GLY A 490 11.51 17.41 -1.18
N ILE A 491 12.26 18.33 -1.80
CA ILE A 491 13.56 18.81 -1.31
C ILE A 491 13.45 19.30 0.14
N SER A 492 12.42 20.11 0.42
CA SER A 492 12.21 20.66 1.75
C SER A 492 11.85 19.54 2.75
N SER A 493 10.92 18.66 2.38
CA SER A 493 10.54 17.52 3.21
C SER A 493 11.72 16.59 3.51
N LEU A 494 12.62 16.35 2.54
CA LEU A 494 13.83 15.55 2.70
C LEU A 494 14.85 16.21 3.64
N LEU A 495 15.07 17.52 3.49
CA LEU A 495 15.93 18.29 4.40
C LEU A 495 15.43 18.18 5.85
N ASN A 496 14.11 18.22 6.06
CA ASN A 496 13.53 18.00 7.38
C ASN A 496 13.78 16.56 7.91
N ALA A 497 13.73 15.56 7.04
CA ALA A 497 13.97 14.17 7.42
C ALA A 497 15.40 13.99 7.94
N VAL A 498 16.38 14.63 7.30
CA VAL A 498 17.77 14.67 7.75
C VAL A 498 17.89 15.41 9.09
N TYR A 499 17.33 16.62 9.16
CA TYR A 499 17.34 17.45 10.38
C TYR A 499 16.75 16.72 11.59
N SER A 500 15.62 16.02 11.40
CA SER A 500 14.91 15.27 12.44
C SER A 500 15.46 13.86 12.69
N LYS A 501 16.47 13.42 11.91
CA LYS A 501 17.04 12.05 11.95
C LYS A 501 15.97 10.97 11.83
N SER A 502 15.06 11.15 10.88
CA SER A 502 13.95 10.23 10.65
C SER A 502 14.45 8.86 10.18
N ASN A 503 13.76 7.78 10.59
CA ASN A 503 14.07 6.42 10.13
C ASN A 503 13.14 6.00 9.00
N ILE A 504 13.48 6.38 7.77
CA ILE A 504 12.66 6.19 6.58
C ILE A 504 13.53 5.86 5.36
N LEU A 505 12.96 5.13 4.41
CA LEU A 505 13.52 5.00 3.06
C LEU A 505 12.78 5.98 2.13
N VAL A 506 13.50 6.74 1.31
CA VAL A 506 12.91 7.60 0.28
C VAL A 506 13.29 7.06 -1.09
N ILE A 507 12.30 6.84 -1.96
CA ILE A 507 12.50 6.39 -3.33
C ILE A 507 12.02 7.49 -4.28
N ILE A 508 12.96 8.08 -5.00
CA ILE A 508 12.71 9.11 -6.02
C ILE A 508 12.62 8.43 -7.38
N PHE A 509 11.45 8.50 -8.00
CA PHE A 509 11.17 8.00 -9.34
C PHE A 509 11.54 9.10 -10.34
N ASP A 510 12.74 9.02 -10.92
CA ASP A 510 13.31 10.02 -11.81
C ASP A 510 13.09 9.60 -13.28
N ASN A 511 11.97 10.07 -13.84
CA ASN A 511 11.60 9.87 -15.24
C ASN A 511 11.93 11.06 -16.14
N ARG A 512 12.66 12.05 -15.64
CA ARG A 512 13.20 13.21 -16.36
C ARG A 512 12.13 14.18 -16.87
N THR A 513 10.87 14.05 -16.45
CA THR A 513 9.77 14.90 -16.94
C THR A 513 8.51 14.85 -16.06
N ILE A 514 7.72 15.92 -16.04
CA ILE A 514 6.40 15.95 -15.40
C ILE A 514 5.39 15.25 -16.32
N GLY A 515 5.28 13.92 -16.19
CA GLY A 515 4.55 13.09 -17.15
C GLY A 515 3.04 13.37 -17.28
N MET A 516 2.27 13.30 -16.18
CA MET A 516 0.79 13.31 -16.24
C MET A 516 0.18 14.58 -16.84
N THR A 517 0.85 15.72 -16.72
CA THR A 517 0.33 17.02 -17.20
C THR A 517 0.73 17.33 -18.63
N GLY A 518 1.50 16.46 -19.30
CA GLY A 518 1.92 16.66 -20.68
C GLY A 518 3.43 16.81 -20.87
N HIS A 519 4.24 16.15 -20.05
CA HIS A 519 5.70 16.04 -20.21
C HIS A 519 6.46 17.37 -20.13
N GLN A 520 6.03 18.25 -19.22
CA GLN A 520 6.73 19.52 -18.99
C GLN A 520 8.12 19.29 -18.38
N ASP A 521 9.03 20.21 -18.70
CA ASP A 521 10.36 20.23 -18.12
C ASP A 521 10.29 20.58 -16.62
N HIS A 522 11.30 20.10 -15.91
CA HIS A 522 11.59 20.44 -14.52
C HIS A 522 13.12 20.53 -14.35
N PRO A 523 13.64 20.93 -13.18
CA PRO A 523 15.08 21.16 -13.03
C PRO A 523 16.00 19.96 -13.34
N GLY A 524 15.48 18.73 -13.30
CA GLY A 524 16.21 17.52 -13.69
C GLY A 524 15.91 17.02 -15.10
N ALA A 525 15.31 17.83 -15.99
CA ALA A 525 15.08 17.45 -17.39
C ALA A 525 16.30 17.79 -18.27
N THR A 526 16.58 16.99 -19.32
CA THR A 526 17.74 17.17 -20.23
C THR A 526 17.39 17.76 -21.60
N HIS A 527 16.11 17.90 -21.94
CA HIS A 527 15.70 18.08 -23.33
C HIS A 527 15.85 19.51 -23.87
N LYS A 528 16.34 20.47 -23.06
CA LYS A 528 16.51 21.87 -23.46
C LYS A 528 17.77 22.50 -22.88
N ASP A 529 18.62 23.02 -23.76
CA ASP A 529 19.85 23.76 -23.42
C ASP A 529 19.60 25.10 -22.70
N GLN A 530 18.35 25.53 -22.54
CA GLN A 530 17.99 26.81 -21.94
C GLN A 530 18.23 26.86 -20.42
N TYR A 531 18.23 25.71 -19.73
CA TYR A 531 18.26 25.63 -18.28
C TYR A 531 19.39 24.70 -17.80
N HIS A 532 19.92 24.99 -16.61
CA HIS A 532 20.93 24.13 -15.99
C HIS A 532 20.27 22.91 -15.37
N GLU A 533 20.71 21.72 -15.77
CA GLU A 533 20.27 20.46 -15.18
C GLU A 533 20.77 20.32 -13.74
N ILE A 534 19.86 19.96 -12.83
CA ILE A 534 20.18 19.62 -11.45
C ILE A 534 20.09 18.10 -11.26
N GLU A 535 21.23 17.45 -11.07
CA GLU A 535 21.31 16.03 -10.73
C GLU A 535 20.85 15.77 -9.29
N ILE A 536 19.91 14.83 -9.11
CA ILE A 536 19.29 14.54 -7.81
C ILE A 536 20.29 13.91 -6.84
N ALA A 537 21.11 12.95 -7.29
CA ALA A 537 22.05 12.24 -6.41
C ALA A 537 23.06 13.16 -5.71
N PRO A 538 23.79 14.06 -6.42
CA PRO A 538 24.66 15.04 -5.78
C PRO A 538 23.92 16.00 -4.85
N LEU A 539 22.73 16.48 -5.23
CA LEU A 539 21.91 17.36 -4.39
C LEU A 539 21.54 16.69 -3.06
N VAL A 540 21.04 15.45 -3.13
CA VAL A 540 20.66 14.65 -1.96
C VAL A 540 21.89 14.36 -1.07
N LYS A 541 23.04 14.00 -1.65
CA LYS A 541 24.29 13.82 -0.90
C LYS A 541 24.72 15.11 -0.20
N GLY A 542 24.58 16.26 -0.87
CA GLY A 542 24.88 17.59 -0.33
C GLY A 542 24.04 17.97 0.89
N MET A 543 22.87 17.34 1.08
CA MET A 543 22.04 17.51 2.29
C MET A 543 22.58 16.77 3.52
N GLY A 544 23.60 15.93 3.37
CA GLY A 544 24.19 15.15 4.48
C GLY A 544 23.63 13.75 4.65
N ILE A 545 23.03 13.17 3.60
CA ILE A 545 22.53 11.79 3.61
C ILE A 545 23.67 10.83 3.27
N GLU A 546 23.95 9.89 4.18
CA GLU A 546 25.07 8.96 4.05
C GLU A 546 24.82 7.87 2.99
N HIS A 547 23.57 7.38 2.90
CA HIS A 547 23.21 6.34 1.95
C HIS A 547 22.32 6.88 0.82
N VAL A 548 22.95 7.13 -0.33
CA VAL A 548 22.29 7.58 -1.56
C VAL A 548 22.76 6.70 -2.71
N GLU A 549 21.84 5.91 -3.26
CA GLU A 549 22.12 5.07 -4.41
C GLU A 549 21.18 5.36 -5.58
N THR A 550 21.69 5.18 -6.79
CA THR A 550 20.90 5.22 -8.01
C THR A 550 20.70 3.80 -8.52
N ILE A 551 19.45 3.46 -8.83
CA ILE A 551 19.07 2.17 -9.40
C ILE A 551 18.59 2.41 -10.84
N MET A 552 18.97 1.51 -11.73
CA MET A 552 18.38 1.44 -13.07
C MET A 552 17.14 0.55 -12.99
N PRO A 553 15.90 1.09 -13.12
CA PRO A 553 14.67 0.31 -12.86
C PRO A 553 14.54 -1.00 -13.64
N PHE A 554 15.13 -1.11 -14.84
CA PHE A 554 15.11 -2.34 -15.64
C PHE A 554 16.16 -3.38 -15.24
N ASP A 555 17.17 -3.01 -14.44
CA ASP A 555 18.08 -3.97 -13.81
C ASP A 555 17.45 -4.51 -12.51
N MET A 556 16.62 -5.54 -12.67
CA MET A 556 15.84 -6.10 -11.58
C MET A 556 16.69 -6.71 -10.44
N LYS A 557 17.92 -7.16 -10.72
CA LYS A 557 18.78 -7.75 -9.69
C LYS A 557 19.41 -6.66 -8.83
N ASP A 558 19.97 -5.64 -9.48
CA ASP A 558 20.52 -4.47 -8.80
C ASP A 558 19.43 -3.72 -8.02
N ALA A 559 18.29 -3.47 -8.66
CA ALA A 559 17.15 -2.82 -8.02
C ALA A 559 16.64 -3.62 -6.81
N TYR A 560 16.56 -4.95 -6.91
CA TYR A 560 16.15 -5.77 -5.78
C TYR A 560 17.11 -5.62 -4.60
N LYS A 561 18.41 -5.78 -4.85
CA LYS A 561 19.44 -5.77 -3.81
C LYS A 561 19.51 -4.41 -3.10
N LYS A 562 19.57 -3.31 -3.87
CA LYS A 562 19.67 -1.97 -3.29
C LYS A 562 18.42 -1.57 -2.51
N VAL A 563 17.23 -1.98 -2.94
CA VAL A 563 16.01 -1.78 -2.16
C VAL A 563 16.04 -2.58 -0.86
N GLU A 564 16.47 -3.84 -0.89
CA GLU A 564 16.61 -4.69 0.30
C GLU A 564 17.63 -4.09 1.29
N ASP A 565 18.81 -3.69 0.81
CA ASP A 565 19.86 -3.06 1.61
C ASP A 565 19.38 -1.74 2.23
N ALA A 566 18.73 -0.86 1.45
CA ALA A 566 18.25 0.43 1.92
C ALA A 566 17.06 0.33 2.91
N LEU A 567 16.23 -0.72 2.80
CA LEU A 567 15.17 -1.02 3.77
C LEU A 567 15.74 -1.43 5.14
N ALA A 568 16.86 -2.16 5.15
CA ALA A 568 17.52 -2.64 6.36
C ALA A 568 18.24 -1.54 7.16
N MET A 569 18.50 -0.38 6.55
CA MET A 569 19.23 0.71 7.22
C MET A 569 18.42 1.42 8.30
N GLU A 570 19.10 1.91 9.32
CA GLU A 570 18.53 2.87 10.27
C GLU A 570 18.83 4.31 9.84
N GLY A 571 17.87 5.22 10.03
CA GLY A 571 17.98 6.61 9.60
C GLY A 571 17.40 6.85 8.21
N VAL A 572 17.85 7.91 7.55
CA VAL A 572 17.36 8.30 6.22
C VAL A 572 18.22 7.63 5.15
N SER A 573 17.61 6.79 4.33
CA SER A 573 18.21 6.23 3.11
C SER A 573 17.46 6.73 1.88
N VAL A 574 18.19 6.97 0.77
CA VAL A 574 17.58 7.44 -0.49
C VAL A 574 17.99 6.56 -1.66
N LEU A 575 16.99 6.12 -2.42
CA LEU A 575 17.15 5.45 -3.70
C LEU A 575 16.59 6.32 -4.82
N ILE A 576 17.33 6.48 -5.89
CA ILE A 576 16.91 7.22 -7.08
C ILE A 576 16.73 6.21 -8.21
N SER A 577 15.48 5.95 -8.59
CA SER A 577 15.14 5.09 -9.72
C SER A 577 15.13 5.91 -11.00
N LYS A 578 16.28 5.94 -11.69
CA LYS A 578 16.53 6.87 -12.81
C LYS A 578 16.42 6.17 -14.15
N ALA A 579 15.44 6.57 -14.96
CA ALA A 579 15.30 6.19 -16.37
C ALA A 579 14.27 7.10 -17.05
N PRO A 580 14.52 7.60 -18.27
CA PRO A 580 13.61 8.55 -18.92
C PRO A 580 12.21 7.97 -19.13
N CYS A 581 11.22 8.85 -19.15
CA CYS A 581 9.86 8.53 -19.59
C CYS A 581 9.87 7.98 -21.02
N VAL A 582 8.95 7.05 -21.32
CA VAL A 582 8.82 6.37 -22.62
C VAL A 582 8.59 7.31 -23.80
N PHE A 583 8.15 8.54 -23.53
CA PHE A 583 7.85 9.56 -24.53
C PHE A 583 9.00 10.54 -24.76
N LEU A 584 10.11 10.41 -24.02
CA LEU A 584 11.29 11.24 -24.20
C LEU A 584 12.24 10.60 -25.22
N PRO A 585 12.90 11.40 -26.08
CA PRO A 585 13.85 10.89 -27.08
C PRO A 585 14.94 9.97 -26.50
N GLU A 586 15.42 10.29 -25.30
CA GLU A 586 16.46 9.55 -24.61
C GLU A 586 16.05 8.11 -24.29
N TYR A 587 14.74 7.81 -24.22
CA TYR A 587 14.25 6.47 -23.94
C TYR A 587 14.69 5.43 -24.99
N GLU A 588 14.96 5.85 -26.23
CA GLU A 588 15.52 4.99 -27.28
C GLU A 588 16.87 4.38 -26.87
N GLY A 589 17.68 5.10 -26.08
CA GLY A 589 18.96 4.60 -25.58
C GLY A 589 18.86 3.69 -24.36
N PHE A 590 17.70 3.62 -23.68
CA PHE A 590 17.54 2.92 -22.40
C PHE A 590 16.93 1.52 -22.53
N THR A 591 16.25 1.23 -23.63
CA THR A 591 15.69 -0.10 -23.89
C THR A 591 16.02 -0.49 -25.33
N ARG A 592 16.29 -1.77 -25.58
CA ARG A 592 16.34 -2.29 -26.95
C ARG A 592 14.92 -2.32 -27.50
N GLN A 593 14.40 -1.20 -27.98
CA GLN A 593 13.03 -1.08 -28.50
C GLN A 593 12.79 -2.00 -29.71
N ASP A 594 13.87 -2.37 -30.39
CA ASP A 594 13.95 -3.31 -31.51
C ASP A 594 14.09 -4.78 -31.08
N ALA A 595 14.31 -5.06 -29.79
CA ALA A 595 14.35 -6.42 -29.30
C ALA A 595 12.92 -6.97 -29.24
N MET A 596 12.50 -7.60 -30.33
CA MET A 596 11.39 -8.54 -30.29
C MET A 596 11.81 -9.67 -29.34
N ILE A 597 11.34 -9.63 -28.09
CA ILE A 597 11.60 -10.69 -27.12
C ILE A 597 10.66 -11.85 -27.44
N THR A 598 11.02 -12.59 -28.49
CA THR A 598 10.45 -13.90 -28.76
C THR A 598 11.12 -14.91 -27.84
N VAL A 599 10.32 -15.60 -27.04
CA VAL A 599 10.79 -16.80 -26.35
C VAL A 599 11.02 -17.86 -27.43
N ASP A 600 12.28 -18.03 -27.82
CA ASP A 600 12.67 -19.16 -28.66
C ASP A 600 12.59 -20.43 -27.80
N HIS A 601 11.49 -21.17 -27.97
CA HIS A 601 11.24 -22.41 -27.24
C HIS A 601 12.31 -23.48 -27.52
N GLY A 602 12.98 -23.45 -28.68
CA GLY A 602 14.09 -24.34 -29.03
C GLY A 602 15.42 -23.95 -28.38
N LYS A 603 15.59 -22.67 -28.00
CA LYS A 603 16.74 -22.16 -27.22
C LYS A 603 16.44 -22.00 -25.72
N CYS A 604 15.22 -22.33 -25.28
CA CYS A 604 14.85 -22.31 -23.88
C CYS A 604 15.57 -23.42 -23.11
N ASN A 605 16.72 -23.06 -22.53
CA ASN A 605 17.64 -23.93 -21.81
C ASN A 605 17.42 -23.90 -20.28
N THR A 606 16.22 -23.52 -19.83
CA THR A 606 15.98 -23.27 -18.38
C THR A 606 15.74 -24.54 -17.56
N CYS A 607 15.32 -25.67 -18.17
CA CYS A 607 15.22 -26.95 -17.44
C CYS A 607 15.60 -28.22 -18.23
N HIS A 608 15.96 -28.13 -19.52
CA HIS A 608 16.38 -29.25 -20.40
C HIS A 608 15.47 -30.50 -20.44
N ASN A 609 14.28 -30.46 -19.84
CA ASN A 609 13.31 -31.56 -19.81
C ASN A 609 12.45 -31.62 -21.11
N HIS A 610 12.93 -31.06 -22.22
CA HIS A 610 12.12 -30.72 -23.41
C HIS A 610 12.43 -31.55 -24.67
N SER A 611 13.37 -32.50 -24.62
CA SER A 611 13.63 -33.36 -25.78
C SER A 611 12.44 -34.28 -26.12
N ASP A 612 11.45 -34.34 -25.25
CA ASP A 612 10.20 -35.06 -25.44
C ASP A 612 9.04 -34.07 -25.29
N THR A 613 8.36 -33.73 -26.38
CA THR A 613 7.27 -32.74 -26.39
C THR A 613 6.04 -33.19 -25.59
N ASP A 614 5.97 -34.49 -25.28
CA ASP A 614 4.88 -35.12 -24.54
C ASP A 614 5.12 -35.18 -23.03
N LEU A 615 6.35 -34.89 -22.56
CA LEU A 615 6.63 -34.76 -21.13
C LEU A 615 6.13 -33.42 -20.60
N TYR A 616 4.99 -33.46 -19.91
CA TYR A 616 4.43 -32.30 -19.21
C TYR A 616 5.49 -31.59 -18.36
N CYS A 617 5.87 -30.40 -18.79
CA CYS A 617 6.57 -29.45 -17.94
C CYS A 617 5.71 -29.23 -16.68
N SER A 618 6.33 -29.16 -15.50
CA SER A 618 5.64 -28.77 -14.24
C SER A 618 5.01 -27.37 -14.27
N ARG A 619 4.96 -26.71 -15.45
CA ARG A 619 4.12 -25.55 -15.77
C ARG A 619 2.63 -25.75 -15.47
N LYS A 620 2.09 -26.98 -15.46
CA LYS A 620 0.70 -27.19 -15.00
C LYS A 620 0.52 -26.92 -13.50
N TYR A 621 1.60 -26.98 -12.71
CA TYR A 621 1.63 -26.35 -11.40
C TYR A 621 2.16 -24.92 -11.56
N SER A 622 1.25 -23.99 -11.81
CA SER A 622 1.55 -22.60 -11.51
C SER A 622 1.67 -22.51 -10.00
N PRO A 623 2.81 -22.08 -9.41
CA PRO A 623 2.73 -21.53 -8.07
C PRO A 623 1.62 -20.48 -8.12
N THR A 624 0.86 -20.37 -7.04
CA THR A 624 -0.25 -19.42 -6.92
C THR A 624 0.17 -17.98 -7.26
N SER A 625 1.48 -17.70 -7.34
CA SER A 625 2.03 -16.44 -7.79
C SER A 625 3.31 -16.58 -8.64
N ASN A 626 3.29 -16.03 -9.87
CA ASN A 626 4.48 -15.82 -10.71
C ASN A 626 5.58 -14.98 -10.02
N LEU A 627 5.19 -14.18 -9.02
CA LEU A 627 6.09 -13.38 -8.20
C LEU A 627 7.08 -14.27 -7.43
N VAL A 628 6.64 -15.40 -6.89
CA VAL A 628 7.46 -16.32 -6.08
C VAL A 628 8.63 -16.87 -6.89
N ARG A 629 8.38 -17.27 -8.15
CA ARG A 629 9.46 -17.72 -9.06
C ARG A 629 10.45 -16.62 -9.38
N ALA A 630 9.98 -15.37 -9.48
CA ALA A 630 10.85 -14.23 -9.73
C ALA A 630 11.73 -13.90 -8.51
N ILE A 631 11.19 -13.93 -7.28
CA ILE A 631 11.96 -13.68 -6.05
C ILE A 631 13.09 -14.70 -5.92
N ALA A 632 12.78 -16.00 -6.02
CA ALA A 632 13.78 -17.05 -5.89
C ALA A 632 14.89 -16.94 -6.95
N LYS A 633 14.53 -16.61 -8.20
CA LYS A 633 15.51 -16.38 -9.29
C LYS A 633 16.42 -15.19 -9.00
N VAL A 634 15.91 -14.14 -8.36
CA VAL A 634 16.69 -12.94 -8.02
C VAL A 634 17.61 -13.20 -6.82
N LYS A 635 17.14 -13.91 -5.79
CA LYS A 635 17.93 -14.27 -4.60
C LYS A 635 19.01 -15.32 -4.85
N ALA A 636 18.85 -16.16 -5.88
CA ALA A 636 19.83 -17.20 -6.19
C ALA A 636 21.18 -16.58 -6.64
N GLU A 637 22.16 -16.53 -5.75
CA GLU A 637 23.52 -16.04 -6.03
C GLU A 637 24.20 -16.81 -7.17
N LYS A 638 23.89 -18.10 -7.31
CA LYS A 638 24.30 -18.96 -8.42
C LYS A 638 23.07 -19.66 -9.00
N PRO A 639 22.75 -19.45 -10.29
CA PRO A 639 21.72 -20.26 -10.93
C PRO A 639 22.18 -21.72 -10.98
N VAL A 640 21.29 -22.65 -10.65
CA VAL A 640 21.50 -24.08 -10.95
C VAL A 640 21.21 -24.24 -12.43
N SER A 641 22.22 -24.59 -13.23
CA SER A 641 22.03 -24.80 -14.66
C SER A 641 21.13 -26.01 -14.88
N ALA A 642 20.36 -26.00 -15.96
CA ALA A 642 19.47 -27.10 -16.27
C ALA A 642 20.23 -28.41 -16.56
N GLU A 643 21.48 -28.32 -17.02
CA GLU A 643 22.37 -29.46 -17.28
C GLU A 643 22.77 -30.18 -15.98
N GLU A 644 22.64 -29.49 -14.83
CA GLU A 644 22.86 -30.05 -13.49
C GLU A 644 21.62 -30.81 -12.96
N GLN A 645 20.51 -30.86 -13.70
CA GLN A 645 19.29 -31.61 -13.35
C GLN A 645 19.40 -33.11 -13.67
N CYS A 646 20.48 -33.76 -13.20
CA CYS A 646 20.74 -35.19 -13.43
C CYS A 646 19.87 -36.12 -12.54
N CYS A 647 18.63 -35.74 -12.26
CA CYS A 647 17.71 -36.63 -11.57
C CYS A 647 17.19 -37.67 -12.57
N PRO A 648 17.47 -38.98 -12.41
CA PRO A 648 17.00 -40.01 -13.34
C PRO A 648 15.47 -40.17 -13.33
N ALA A 649 14.78 -39.63 -12.31
CA ALA A 649 13.32 -39.58 -12.25
C ALA A 649 12.75 -38.28 -12.86
N ASN A 650 13.57 -37.46 -13.52
CA ASN A 650 13.17 -36.20 -14.16
C ASN A 650 12.50 -35.17 -13.22
N ILE A 651 12.83 -35.21 -11.92
CA ILE A 651 12.36 -34.23 -10.91
C ILE A 651 13.03 -32.87 -11.16
N CYS A 652 12.23 -31.80 -11.18
CA CYS A 652 12.72 -30.43 -11.34
C CYS A 652 13.40 -29.92 -10.05
N ASN A 653 14.70 -30.18 -9.91
CA ASN A 653 15.48 -29.72 -8.75
C ASN A 653 15.50 -28.17 -8.63
N HIS A 654 15.40 -27.45 -9.75
CA HIS A 654 15.34 -25.98 -9.75
C HIS A 654 14.02 -25.46 -9.14
N GLY A 655 12.87 -26.01 -9.55
CA GLY A 655 11.57 -25.66 -8.96
C GLY A 655 11.50 -26.05 -7.49
N PHE A 656 11.99 -27.24 -7.16
CA PHE A 656 12.08 -27.75 -5.78
C PHE A 656 12.87 -26.81 -4.86
N PHE A 657 14.07 -26.38 -5.27
CA PHE A 657 14.91 -25.51 -4.47
C PHE A 657 14.34 -24.10 -4.31
N ASN A 658 13.80 -23.52 -5.39
CA ASN A 658 13.21 -22.18 -5.36
C ASN A 658 12.00 -22.10 -4.41
N SER A 659 11.17 -23.15 -4.37
CA SER A 659 10.05 -23.24 -3.42
C SER A 659 10.53 -23.31 -1.96
N ILE A 660 11.64 -23.99 -1.68
CA ILE A 660 12.25 -24.03 -0.34
C ILE A 660 12.80 -22.65 0.08
N LEU A 661 13.49 -21.93 -0.81
CA LEU A 661 14.03 -20.59 -0.51
C LEU A 661 12.94 -19.59 -0.08
N GLU A 662 11.74 -19.73 -0.64
CA GLU A 662 10.58 -18.89 -0.31
C GLU A 662 9.69 -19.47 0.80
N LYS A 663 10.15 -20.54 1.47
CA LYS A 663 9.43 -21.25 2.55
C LYS A 663 8.08 -21.85 2.11
N ASP A 664 7.87 -22.06 0.81
CA ASP A 664 6.70 -22.75 0.25
C ASP A 664 6.99 -24.26 0.13
N TYR A 665 7.01 -24.92 1.29
CA TYR A 665 7.34 -26.35 1.38
C TYR A 665 6.28 -27.25 0.73
N ARG A 666 5.03 -26.78 0.64
CA ARG A 666 3.94 -27.51 -0.02
C ARG A 666 4.19 -27.64 -1.51
N THR A 667 4.44 -26.51 -2.20
CA THR A 667 4.80 -26.52 -3.62
C THR A 667 6.08 -27.32 -3.87
N ALA A 668 7.07 -27.23 -2.97
CA ALA A 668 8.29 -28.03 -3.09
C ALA A 668 7.99 -29.53 -3.09
N LEU A 669 7.08 -30.00 -2.23
CA LEU A 669 6.69 -31.41 -2.18
C LEU A 669 5.92 -31.83 -3.44
N ASP A 670 5.01 -30.98 -3.93
CA ASP A 670 4.23 -31.24 -5.16
C ASP A 670 5.14 -31.42 -6.38
N VAL A 671 6.24 -30.66 -6.48
CA VAL A 671 7.23 -30.83 -7.56
C VAL A 671 7.89 -32.21 -7.53
N VAL A 672 8.11 -32.79 -6.35
CA VAL A 672 8.65 -34.15 -6.22
C VAL A 672 7.57 -35.18 -6.57
N ARG A 673 6.37 -35.02 -5.99
CA ARG A 673 5.24 -35.93 -6.20
C ARG A 673 4.74 -35.96 -7.64
N ASP A 674 4.95 -34.90 -8.42
CA ASP A 674 4.65 -34.91 -9.86
C ASP A 674 5.40 -36.00 -10.64
N LYS A 675 6.55 -36.48 -10.16
CA LYS A 675 7.33 -37.53 -10.83
C LYS A 675 7.49 -38.80 -10.01
N ILE A 676 7.46 -38.71 -8.70
CA ILE A 676 7.60 -39.89 -7.83
C ILE A 676 6.69 -39.75 -6.61
N LEU A 677 5.75 -40.69 -6.46
CA LEU A 677 4.88 -40.73 -5.29
C LEU A 677 5.67 -40.84 -3.99
N PHE A 678 6.74 -41.64 -4.03
CA PHE A 678 7.58 -42.03 -2.90
C PHE A 678 8.59 -40.94 -2.50
N ALA A 679 8.13 -39.71 -2.26
CA ALA A 679 8.96 -38.54 -1.98
C ALA A 679 9.82 -38.70 -0.71
N ARG A 680 9.24 -39.22 0.38
CA ARG A 680 9.94 -39.45 1.65
C ARG A 680 10.92 -40.60 1.52
N THR A 681 10.47 -41.71 0.95
CA THR A 681 11.33 -42.87 0.66
C THR A 681 12.51 -42.46 -0.22
N CYS A 682 12.29 -41.65 -1.25
CA CYS A 682 13.36 -41.09 -2.07
C CYS A 682 14.36 -40.28 -1.23
N GLY A 683 13.88 -39.43 -0.31
CA GLY A 683 14.72 -38.70 0.64
C GLY A 683 15.58 -39.60 1.55
N ASP A 684 15.10 -40.80 1.88
CA ASP A 684 15.82 -41.77 2.72
C ASP A 684 16.90 -42.56 1.95
N ILE A 685 16.56 -43.13 0.79
CA ILE A 685 17.40 -44.14 0.12
C ILE A 685 17.99 -43.70 -1.22
N CYS A 686 17.70 -42.49 -1.71
CA CYS A 686 18.27 -42.02 -2.97
C CYS A 686 19.80 -42.06 -2.97
N HIS A 687 20.36 -42.53 -4.10
CA HIS A 687 21.80 -42.58 -4.35
C HIS A 687 22.36 -41.25 -4.87
N ARG A 688 21.52 -40.20 -4.90
CA ARG A 688 21.85 -38.78 -5.15
C ARG A 688 22.76 -38.51 -6.37
N PRO A 689 22.41 -39.02 -7.56
CA PRO A 689 23.21 -38.80 -8.77
C PRO A 689 23.29 -37.30 -9.13
N CYS A 690 22.21 -36.56 -8.88
CA CYS A 690 22.15 -35.10 -9.01
C CYS A 690 23.09 -34.33 -8.07
N GLU A 691 23.58 -34.93 -6.98
CA GLU A 691 24.60 -34.33 -6.12
C GLU A 691 26.01 -34.74 -6.57
N LEU A 692 26.20 -36.03 -6.89
CA LEU A 692 27.51 -36.66 -7.10
C LEU A 692 28.11 -36.42 -8.49
N PHE A 693 27.29 -36.31 -9.53
CA PHE A 693 27.74 -36.18 -10.92
C PHE A 693 27.57 -34.76 -11.48
N SER A 694 27.35 -33.78 -10.59
CA SER A 694 27.11 -32.37 -10.92
C SER A 694 28.36 -31.61 -11.41
N GLY A 695 29.55 -32.22 -11.40
CA GLY A 695 30.81 -31.57 -11.79
C GLY A 695 31.33 -30.50 -10.82
N ARG A 696 30.65 -30.29 -9.68
CA ARG A 696 30.96 -29.26 -8.68
C ARG A 696 32.04 -29.68 -7.68
N LYS A 697 32.77 -28.69 -7.14
CA LYS A 697 33.62 -28.87 -5.97
C LYS A 697 32.75 -29.18 -4.74
N ALA A 698 33.27 -30.00 -3.83
CA ALA A 698 32.51 -30.54 -2.69
C ALA A 698 31.84 -29.49 -1.79
N ASP A 699 32.39 -28.27 -1.75
CA ASP A 699 31.91 -27.10 -1.00
C ASP A 699 30.70 -26.39 -1.63
N SER A 700 30.28 -26.76 -2.84
CA SER A 700 29.21 -26.09 -3.61
C SER A 700 28.02 -27.00 -3.98
N ILE A 701 27.97 -28.19 -3.37
CA ILE A 701 26.92 -29.19 -3.60
C ILE A 701 25.71 -28.88 -2.71
N VAL A 702 24.55 -28.70 -3.34
CA VAL A 702 23.27 -28.56 -2.63
C VAL A 702 22.81 -29.95 -2.15
N PRO A 703 22.47 -30.13 -0.87
CA PRO A 703 22.10 -31.44 -0.31
C PRO A 703 20.63 -31.83 -0.65
N ILE A 704 20.34 -32.01 -1.94
CA ILE A 704 19.00 -32.25 -2.50
C ILE A 704 18.27 -33.42 -1.82
N LYS A 705 18.97 -34.53 -1.54
CA LYS A 705 18.42 -35.70 -0.84
C LYS A 705 17.91 -35.32 0.55
N TYR A 706 18.71 -34.59 1.32
CA TYR A 706 18.34 -34.17 2.68
C TYR A 706 17.23 -33.13 2.66
N LEU A 707 17.23 -32.23 1.68
CA LEU A 707 16.14 -31.27 1.48
C LEU A 707 14.82 -31.99 1.14
N LYS A 708 14.85 -33.03 0.29
CA LYS A 708 13.67 -33.87 -0.01
C LYS A 708 13.15 -34.56 1.25
N LYS A 709 14.06 -35.13 2.05
CA LYS A 709 13.73 -35.74 3.33
C LYS A 709 13.12 -34.73 4.32
N TYR A 710 13.65 -33.50 4.36
CA TYR A 710 13.12 -32.43 5.21
C TYR A 710 11.70 -32.03 4.80
N VAL A 711 11.50 -31.68 3.52
CA VAL A 711 10.19 -31.23 3.00
C VAL A 711 9.13 -32.32 3.13
N ALA A 712 9.46 -33.56 2.78
CA ALA A 712 8.54 -34.70 2.91
C ALA A 712 8.35 -35.18 4.35
N GLY A 713 9.11 -34.64 5.31
CA GLY A 713 9.02 -34.95 6.75
C GLY A 713 8.18 -33.95 7.55
N ILE A 714 7.66 -32.88 6.93
CA ILE A 714 6.74 -31.93 7.56
C ILE A 714 5.36 -32.58 7.63
N ASP A 715 4.82 -32.81 8.83
CA ASP A 715 3.60 -33.60 9.06
C ASP A 715 2.39 -33.10 8.25
N GLU A 716 2.21 -31.78 8.17
CA GLU A 716 1.13 -31.13 7.40
C GLU A 716 1.23 -31.43 5.89
N ASN A 717 2.44 -31.51 5.35
CA ASN A 717 2.68 -31.77 3.93
C ASN A 717 2.73 -33.27 3.61
N PHE A 718 3.23 -34.09 4.55
CA PHE A 718 3.36 -35.54 4.37
C PHE A 718 2.00 -36.19 4.08
N ASN A 719 0.95 -35.73 4.76
CA ASN A 719 -0.40 -36.27 4.64
C ASN A 719 -1.23 -35.64 3.49
N ASP A 720 -0.74 -34.59 2.81
CA ASP A 720 -1.49 -33.89 1.76
C ASP A 720 -1.23 -34.47 0.37
N PHE A 721 -2.16 -35.29 -0.14
CA PHE A 721 -2.17 -35.81 -1.51
C PHE A 721 -3.26 -35.15 -2.38
N THR A 722 -3.88 -34.07 -1.92
CA THR A 722 -5.06 -33.45 -2.55
C THR A 722 -4.81 -33.11 -4.02
N ALA A 723 -3.67 -32.47 -4.32
CA ALA A 723 -3.34 -32.02 -5.67
C ALA A 723 -3.24 -33.18 -6.68
N ILE A 724 -2.69 -34.33 -6.27
CA ILE A 724 -2.56 -35.48 -7.17
C ILE A 724 -3.89 -36.22 -7.34
N ILE A 725 -4.68 -36.33 -6.27
CA ILE A 725 -6.01 -36.95 -6.31
C ILE A 725 -6.94 -36.14 -7.23
N GLU A 726 -6.93 -34.81 -7.13
CA GLU A 726 -7.68 -33.94 -8.05
C GLU A 726 -7.23 -34.12 -9.50
N ARG A 727 -5.92 -34.24 -9.74
CA ARG A 727 -5.40 -34.47 -11.08
C ARG A 727 -5.87 -35.79 -11.67
N ILE A 728 -5.90 -36.87 -10.88
CA ILE A 728 -6.40 -38.18 -11.32
C ILE A 728 -7.90 -38.10 -11.60
N LYS A 729 -8.68 -37.40 -10.76
CA LYS A 729 -10.11 -37.18 -11.01
C LYS A 729 -10.39 -36.40 -12.29
N ASN A 730 -9.51 -35.46 -12.63
CA ASN A 730 -9.61 -34.60 -13.82
C ASN A 730 -8.92 -35.19 -15.06
N SER A 731 -8.31 -36.38 -14.97
CA SER A 731 -7.68 -37.00 -16.13
C SER A 731 -8.73 -37.55 -17.10
N GLU A 732 -8.41 -37.53 -18.39
CA GLU A 732 -9.26 -38.13 -19.41
C GLU A 732 -9.17 -39.66 -19.27
N LYS A 733 -10.30 -40.30 -18.93
CA LYS A 733 -10.36 -41.76 -18.81
C LYS A 733 -10.13 -42.42 -20.16
N LYS A 734 -9.14 -43.31 -20.21
CA LYS A 734 -8.75 -44.05 -21.43
C LYS A 734 -9.55 -45.32 -21.64
N ASN A 735 -10.29 -45.78 -20.62
CA ASN A 735 -11.09 -47.02 -20.64
C ASN A 735 -10.28 -48.25 -21.11
N MET A 736 -9.01 -48.31 -20.70
CA MET A 736 -8.11 -49.43 -20.97
C MET A 736 -7.58 -49.96 -19.63
N HIS A 737 -7.58 -51.28 -19.51
CA HIS A 737 -7.17 -52.01 -18.31
C HIS A 737 -5.76 -52.55 -18.47
N ILE A 738 -4.84 -52.12 -17.60
CA ILE A 738 -3.42 -52.50 -17.65
C ILE A 738 -3.07 -53.38 -16.45
N ALA A 739 -2.51 -54.56 -16.73
CA ALA A 739 -1.97 -55.45 -15.73
C ALA A 739 -0.47 -55.22 -15.52
N ILE A 740 -0.03 -55.15 -14.27
CA ILE A 740 1.37 -55.01 -13.88
C ILE A 740 1.76 -56.21 -13.04
N VAL A 741 2.76 -56.96 -13.48
CA VAL A 741 3.28 -58.13 -12.75
C VAL A 741 4.53 -57.71 -11.96
N GLY A 742 4.36 -57.57 -10.64
CA GLY A 742 5.39 -57.21 -9.67
C GLY A 742 5.13 -55.84 -9.04
N ALA A 743 4.94 -55.79 -7.72
CA ALA A 743 4.76 -54.56 -6.94
C ALA A 743 6.10 -54.06 -6.36
N GLY A 744 7.18 -54.22 -7.12
CA GLY A 744 8.47 -53.60 -6.84
C GLY A 744 8.51 -52.11 -7.27
N PRO A 745 9.65 -51.43 -7.13
CA PRO A 745 9.76 -50.00 -7.43
C PRO A 745 9.36 -49.63 -8.86
N ALA A 746 9.71 -50.49 -9.83
CA ALA A 746 9.36 -50.31 -11.23
C ALA A 746 7.84 -50.44 -11.45
N GLY A 747 7.21 -51.49 -10.91
CA GLY A 747 5.78 -51.72 -11.08
C GLY A 747 4.93 -50.68 -10.34
N LEU A 748 5.34 -50.26 -9.14
CA LEU A 748 4.66 -49.20 -8.41
C LEU A 748 4.78 -47.83 -9.10
N SER A 749 5.93 -47.54 -9.73
CA SER A 749 6.09 -46.31 -10.51
C SER A 749 5.24 -46.35 -11.79
N ALA A 750 5.22 -47.49 -12.48
CA ALA A 750 4.35 -47.69 -13.65
C ALA A 750 2.87 -47.55 -13.29
N ALA A 751 2.45 -48.11 -12.15
CA ALA A 751 1.08 -47.98 -11.66
C ALA A 751 0.72 -46.51 -11.40
N TYR A 752 1.64 -45.77 -10.79
CA TYR A 752 1.46 -44.34 -10.50
C TYR A 752 1.32 -43.49 -11.77
N ASP A 753 2.14 -43.73 -12.79
CA ASP A 753 2.06 -42.97 -14.03
C ASP A 753 0.80 -43.33 -14.83
N LEU A 754 0.44 -44.61 -14.92
CA LEU A 754 -0.74 -45.06 -15.64
C LEU A 754 -2.06 -44.58 -15.02
N ILE A 755 -2.20 -44.63 -13.69
CA ILE A 755 -3.43 -44.15 -13.03
C ILE A 755 -3.62 -42.64 -13.22
N ARG A 756 -2.52 -41.88 -13.29
CA ARG A 756 -2.53 -40.43 -13.56
C ARG A 756 -2.91 -40.09 -14.99
N ASP A 757 -2.58 -40.95 -15.94
CA ASP A 757 -2.91 -40.80 -17.35
C ASP A 757 -4.30 -41.35 -17.71
N GLY A 758 -5.05 -41.85 -16.72
CA GLY A 758 -6.46 -42.22 -16.87
C GLY A 758 -6.72 -43.68 -17.23
N TYR A 759 -5.72 -44.56 -17.07
CA TYR A 759 -5.85 -46.01 -17.21
C TYR A 759 -6.37 -46.66 -15.93
N ASP A 760 -7.05 -47.79 -16.06
CA ASP A 760 -7.40 -48.63 -14.92
C ASP A 760 -6.29 -49.66 -14.70
N VAL A 761 -5.75 -49.74 -13.48
CA VAL A 761 -4.50 -50.45 -13.22
C VAL A 761 -4.69 -51.52 -12.16
N ILE A 762 -4.23 -52.74 -12.45
CA ILE A 762 -4.12 -53.83 -11.49
C ILE A 762 -2.68 -54.31 -11.36
N VAL A 763 -2.23 -54.52 -10.12
CA VAL A 763 -0.87 -54.98 -9.81
C VAL A 763 -0.91 -56.35 -9.15
N PHE A 764 -0.27 -57.33 -9.76
CA PHE A 764 -0.09 -58.68 -9.22
C PHE A 764 1.26 -58.79 -8.50
N GLU A 765 1.28 -59.35 -7.30
CA GLU A 765 2.49 -59.49 -6.48
C GLU A 765 2.54 -60.85 -5.79
N LYS A 766 3.70 -61.50 -5.83
CA LYS A 766 3.90 -62.84 -5.24
C LYS A 766 4.00 -62.79 -3.71
N GLU A 767 4.46 -61.67 -3.14
CA GLU A 767 4.55 -61.48 -1.70
C GLU A 767 3.22 -60.99 -1.11
N LYS A 768 3.11 -61.01 0.23
CA LYS A 768 1.90 -60.55 0.96
C LYS A 768 1.70 -59.04 0.94
N THR A 769 2.71 -58.27 0.55
CA THR A 769 2.71 -56.81 0.57
C THR A 769 3.54 -56.28 -0.57
N ALA A 770 3.21 -55.10 -1.08
CA ALA A 770 4.00 -54.41 -2.09
C ALA A 770 5.37 -53.93 -1.54
N GLY A 771 6.31 -53.69 -2.44
CA GLY A 771 7.58 -53.02 -2.16
C GLY A 771 8.84 -53.76 -2.61
N GLY A 772 8.75 -55.02 -3.02
CA GLY A 772 9.89 -55.80 -3.53
C GLY A 772 11.14 -55.67 -2.65
N LEU A 773 12.30 -55.39 -3.27
CA LEU A 773 13.56 -55.21 -2.53
C LEU A 773 13.55 -53.98 -1.59
N ILE A 774 12.78 -52.93 -1.89
CA ILE A 774 12.72 -51.73 -1.04
C ILE A 774 12.19 -52.10 0.35
N LYS A 775 11.09 -52.84 0.42
CA LYS A 775 10.48 -53.23 1.69
C LYS A 775 11.15 -54.44 2.34
N HIS A 776 11.53 -55.44 1.54
CA HIS A 776 11.97 -56.72 2.07
C HIS A 776 13.48 -56.81 2.34
N VAL A 777 14.29 -55.97 1.70
CA VAL A 777 15.76 -56.02 1.79
C VAL A 777 16.36 -54.80 2.48
N ILE A 778 15.83 -53.59 2.30
CA ILE A 778 16.39 -52.39 2.96
C ILE A 778 16.06 -52.39 4.47
N PRO A 779 17.06 -52.24 5.36
CA PRO A 779 16.82 -52.19 6.81
C PRO A 779 16.13 -50.91 7.30
N ASP A 780 15.42 -51.01 8.42
CA ASP A 780 14.63 -49.91 9.03
C ASP A 780 15.45 -48.67 9.40
N PHE A 781 16.72 -48.85 9.77
CA PHE A 781 17.59 -47.71 10.10
C PHE A 781 17.97 -46.86 8.87
N ARG A 782 17.78 -47.38 7.64
CA ARG A 782 18.01 -46.63 6.40
C ARG A 782 16.74 -45.99 5.83
N MET A 783 15.57 -46.54 6.13
CA MET A 783 14.29 -46.13 5.54
C MET A 783 13.12 -46.51 6.45
N SER A 784 12.16 -45.61 6.63
CA SER A 784 10.92 -45.94 7.36
C SER A 784 10.02 -46.85 6.53
N LYS A 785 9.81 -48.10 6.97
CA LYS A 785 8.82 -49.01 6.35
C LYS A 785 7.39 -48.51 6.51
N GLU A 786 7.07 -47.91 7.65
CA GLU A 786 5.74 -47.31 7.88
C GLU A 786 5.47 -46.15 6.92
N GLY A 787 6.46 -45.27 6.72
CA GLY A 787 6.36 -44.17 5.76
C GLY A 787 6.21 -44.67 4.32
N PHE A 788 6.95 -45.72 3.94
CA PHE A 788 6.80 -46.36 2.63
C PHE A 788 5.42 -47.00 2.45
N ASP A 789 4.93 -47.73 3.46
CA ASP A 789 3.63 -48.41 3.41
C ASP A 789 2.48 -47.40 3.30
N PHE A 790 2.61 -46.24 3.96
CA PHE A 790 1.68 -45.13 3.79
C PHE A 790 1.73 -44.56 2.36
N GLU A 791 2.91 -44.28 1.80
CA GLU A 791 3.02 -43.81 0.41
C GLU A 791 2.44 -44.83 -0.59
N VAL A 792 2.57 -46.14 -0.32
CA VAL A 792 1.93 -47.20 -1.14
C VAL A 792 0.41 -47.22 -0.96
N SER A 793 -0.11 -47.03 0.25
CA SER A 793 -1.57 -47.06 0.49
C SER A 793 -2.29 -45.98 -0.30
N GLN A 794 -1.62 -44.85 -0.56
CA GLN A 794 -2.13 -43.78 -1.39
C GLN A 794 -2.38 -44.20 -2.84
N LEU A 795 -1.63 -45.17 -3.40
CA LEU A 795 -1.95 -45.73 -4.75
C LEU A 795 -3.28 -46.48 -4.75
N ALA A 796 -3.57 -47.21 -3.67
CA ALA A 796 -4.84 -47.90 -3.54
C ALA A 796 -5.99 -46.89 -3.41
N GLU A 797 -5.81 -45.81 -2.63
CA GLU A 797 -6.77 -44.71 -2.54
C GLU A 797 -6.98 -43.97 -3.88
N MET A 798 -5.95 -43.95 -4.73
CA MET A 798 -6.02 -43.41 -6.10
C MET A 798 -6.71 -44.33 -7.10
N GLY A 799 -7.06 -45.57 -6.71
CA GLY A 799 -7.81 -46.51 -7.54
C GLY A 799 -6.98 -47.64 -8.17
N VAL A 800 -5.71 -47.83 -7.77
CA VAL A 800 -4.91 -48.99 -8.20
C VAL A 800 -5.34 -50.24 -7.43
N GLU A 801 -5.70 -51.30 -8.14
CA GLU A 801 -6.05 -52.59 -7.53
C GLU A 801 -4.78 -53.43 -7.28
N PHE A 802 -4.69 -54.10 -6.12
CA PHE A 802 -3.59 -55.00 -5.79
C PHE A 802 -4.06 -56.43 -5.54
N LYS A 803 -3.43 -57.40 -6.22
CA LYS A 803 -3.61 -58.84 -6.00
C LYS A 803 -2.31 -59.46 -5.47
N PHE A 804 -2.25 -59.65 -4.16
CA PHE A 804 -1.11 -60.25 -3.46
C PHE A 804 -1.17 -61.79 -3.42
N ASN A 805 -0.02 -62.42 -3.20
CA ASN A 805 0.18 -63.88 -3.25
C ASN A 805 -0.13 -64.50 -4.61
N VAL A 806 0.09 -63.77 -5.70
CA VAL A 806 -0.10 -64.24 -7.07
C VAL A 806 1.23 -64.18 -7.82
N SER A 807 1.73 -65.33 -8.27
CA SER A 807 2.99 -65.46 -8.98
C SER A 807 2.80 -65.83 -10.45
N LEU A 808 3.44 -65.08 -11.34
CA LEU A 808 3.53 -65.41 -12.76
C LEU A 808 4.29 -66.74 -12.95
N GLY A 809 3.75 -67.62 -13.80
CA GLY A 809 4.25 -68.98 -14.07
C GLY A 809 3.91 -70.01 -12.98
N LYS A 810 3.01 -69.66 -12.05
CA LYS A 810 2.47 -70.59 -11.04
C LYS A 810 0.97 -70.42 -10.85
N ASP A 811 0.52 -69.18 -10.62
CA ASP A 811 -0.87 -68.86 -10.30
C ASP A 811 -1.57 -68.13 -11.46
N ILE A 812 -0.80 -67.47 -12.33
CA ILE A 812 -1.24 -66.79 -13.56
C ILE A 812 -0.19 -67.01 -14.66
N ASP A 813 -0.62 -67.11 -15.91
CA ASP A 813 0.23 -67.20 -17.09
C ASP A 813 0.18 -65.91 -17.94
N LEU A 814 1.23 -65.65 -18.72
CA LEU A 814 1.36 -64.39 -19.45
C LEU A 814 0.35 -64.30 -20.61
N GLU A 815 0.11 -65.44 -21.25
CA GLU A 815 -0.90 -65.61 -22.29
C GLU A 815 -2.28 -65.18 -21.78
N ASP A 816 -2.71 -65.73 -20.63
CA ASP A 816 -4.01 -65.41 -20.02
C ASP A 816 -4.15 -63.91 -19.70
N LEU A 817 -3.09 -63.29 -19.18
CA LEU A 817 -3.10 -61.85 -18.90
C LEU A 817 -3.21 -61.02 -20.18
N SER A 818 -2.58 -61.45 -21.27
CA SER A 818 -2.61 -60.74 -22.55
C SER A 818 -3.96 -60.84 -23.27
N GLU A 819 -4.78 -61.86 -22.94
CA GLU A 819 -6.15 -61.98 -23.46
C GLU A 819 -7.16 -61.13 -22.68
N VAL A 820 -6.91 -60.90 -21.38
CA VAL A 820 -7.85 -60.22 -20.48
C VAL A 820 -7.59 -58.71 -20.35
N TYR A 821 -6.33 -58.27 -20.50
CA TYR A 821 -5.93 -56.88 -20.28
C TYR A 821 -5.40 -56.25 -21.57
N ASP A 822 -5.68 -54.96 -21.77
CA ASP A 822 -5.25 -54.20 -22.95
C ASP A 822 -3.73 -53.98 -23.01
N GLY A 823 -3.04 -54.17 -21.88
CA GLY A 823 -1.58 -54.14 -21.81
C GLY A 823 -1.06 -54.83 -20.56
N VAL A 824 0.13 -55.43 -20.68
CA VAL A 824 0.82 -56.12 -19.58
C VAL A 824 2.23 -55.58 -19.40
N ILE A 825 2.55 -55.11 -18.19
CA ILE A 825 3.89 -54.67 -17.80
C ILE A 825 4.52 -55.71 -16.89
N ILE A 826 5.65 -56.28 -17.31
CA ILE A 826 6.43 -57.22 -16.49
C ILE A 826 7.48 -56.45 -15.69
N ALA A 827 7.24 -56.31 -14.39
CA ALA A 827 8.07 -55.57 -13.44
C ALA A 827 8.60 -56.44 -12.28
N VAL A 828 8.94 -57.70 -12.58
CA VAL A 828 9.34 -58.73 -11.60
C VAL A 828 10.69 -58.47 -10.89
N GLY A 829 11.47 -57.51 -11.37
CA GLY A 829 12.73 -57.07 -10.77
C GLY A 829 13.88 -58.09 -10.84
N LEU A 830 15.05 -57.71 -10.32
CA LEU A 830 16.26 -58.54 -10.29
C LEU A 830 16.44 -59.19 -8.91
N GLY A 831 15.61 -60.18 -8.60
CA GLY A 831 15.66 -60.91 -7.31
C GLY A 831 16.78 -61.95 -7.19
N GLY A 832 17.58 -62.14 -8.25
CA GLY A 832 18.69 -63.10 -8.27
C GLY A 832 19.99 -62.51 -7.74
N SER A 833 20.66 -63.23 -6.84
CA SER A 833 21.95 -62.82 -6.29
C SER A 833 23.12 -63.25 -7.19
N LYS A 834 24.15 -62.40 -7.31
CA LYS A 834 25.42 -62.76 -7.97
C LYS A 834 26.33 -63.47 -6.97
N ASN A 835 26.83 -64.64 -7.37
CA ASN A 835 27.74 -65.45 -6.55
C ASN A 835 29.20 -65.18 -6.92
N LEU A 836 30.09 -65.13 -5.92
CA LEU A 836 31.54 -64.97 -6.11
C LEU A 836 32.26 -66.29 -5.80
N GLU A 837 32.86 -66.93 -6.80
CA GLU A 837 33.44 -68.29 -6.67
C GLU A 837 34.45 -68.46 -5.52
N LEU A 838 35.27 -67.45 -5.24
CA LEU A 838 36.31 -67.47 -4.19
C LEU A 838 35.71 -67.63 -2.77
N VAL A 839 34.55 -67.05 -2.51
CA VAL A 839 33.87 -67.09 -1.21
C VAL A 839 33.27 -68.47 -0.92
N HIS A 840 32.76 -69.14 -1.95
CA HIS A 840 32.13 -70.47 -1.84
C HIS A 840 33.08 -71.58 -1.40
N LYS A 841 34.40 -71.36 -1.33
CA LYS A 841 35.36 -72.41 -0.93
C LYS A 841 35.90 -72.21 0.50
N ALA A 842 35.87 -71.00 1.04
CA ALA A 842 36.51 -70.65 2.32
C ALA A 842 35.59 -70.74 3.55
N VAL A 843 34.26 -70.70 3.39
CA VAL A 843 33.27 -70.64 4.51
C VAL A 843 32.35 -71.86 4.49
N SER A 844 31.83 -72.37 5.60
CA SER A 844 30.87 -73.49 5.59
C SER A 844 29.55 -73.13 4.89
N LYS A 845 28.93 -74.09 4.19
CA LYS A 845 27.66 -73.87 3.43
C LYS A 845 26.52 -73.30 4.29
N SER A 846 26.49 -73.63 5.58
CA SER A 846 25.49 -73.14 6.56
C SER A 846 25.67 -71.68 6.99
N LYS A 847 26.83 -71.08 6.71
CA LYS A 847 27.17 -69.69 7.06
C LYS A 847 27.24 -68.75 5.85
N ARG A 848 26.99 -69.29 4.64
CA ARG A 848 27.00 -68.54 3.39
C ARG A 848 25.60 -67.98 3.15
N PHE A 849 25.49 -66.66 3.14
CA PHE A 849 24.28 -65.99 2.70
C PHE A 849 24.62 -65.08 1.56
N ASP A 850 23.86 -65.14 0.48
CA ASP A 850 23.86 -64.02 -0.43
C ASP A 850 23.22 -62.79 0.25
N ALA A 851 23.57 -61.60 -0.22
CA ALA A 851 23.15 -60.36 0.41
C ALA A 851 21.62 -60.23 0.53
N LEU A 852 20.87 -60.72 -0.47
CA LEU A 852 19.41 -60.65 -0.47
C LEU A 852 18.81 -61.62 0.56
N THR A 853 19.29 -62.86 0.62
CA THR A 853 18.85 -63.85 1.62
C THR A 853 19.19 -63.40 3.03
N PHE A 854 20.40 -62.88 3.26
CA PHE A 854 20.80 -62.34 4.56
C PHE A 854 19.89 -61.20 5.00
N LEU A 855 19.77 -60.16 4.17
CA LEU A 855 19.00 -58.96 4.52
C LEU A 855 17.51 -59.26 4.68
N THR A 856 16.95 -60.14 3.85
CA THR A 856 15.56 -60.58 3.99
C THR A 856 15.33 -61.35 5.29
N ALA A 857 16.24 -62.26 5.64
CA ALA A 857 16.15 -63.00 6.90
C ALA A 857 16.40 -62.11 8.12
N PHE A 858 17.26 -61.10 8.00
CA PHE A 858 17.50 -60.09 9.03
C PHE A 858 16.24 -59.23 9.25
N ASN A 859 15.64 -58.70 8.18
CA ASN A 859 14.41 -57.91 8.24
C ASN A 859 13.21 -58.70 8.74
N ARG A 860 13.16 -60.01 8.48
CA ARG A 860 12.14 -60.93 9.01
C ARG A 860 12.46 -61.45 10.42
N GLN A 861 13.54 -60.96 11.05
CA GLN A 861 14.03 -61.38 12.37
C GLN A 861 14.29 -62.90 12.48
N LYS A 862 14.56 -63.55 11.34
CA LYS A 862 14.88 -64.99 11.25
C LYS A 862 16.37 -65.27 11.47
N LEU A 863 17.21 -64.23 11.49
CA LEU A 863 18.64 -64.30 11.82
C LEU A 863 18.89 -63.72 13.21
N LYS A 864 19.56 -64.49 14.09
CA LYS A 864 20.02 -64.03 15.41
C LYS A 864 21.48 -63.56 15.31
N THR A 865 21.70 -62.30 14.96
CA THR A 865 23.07 -61.74 14.86
C THR A 865 23.56 -61.25 16.23
N LYS A 866 24.57 -61.89 16.82
CA LYS A 866 25.32 -61.35 17.98
C LYS A 866 26.59 -60.64 17.51
N LYS A 867 27.06 -59.63 18.23
CA LYS A 867 28.34 -58.96 17.96
C LYS A 867 29.48 -60.01 18.00
N GLY A 868 30.28 -60.10 16.93
CA GLY A 868 31.33 -61.13 16.78
C GLY A 868 30.89 -62.43 16.08
N SER A 869 29.67 -62.51 15.55
CA SER A 869 29.23 -63.66 14.77
C SER A 869 29.83 -63.62 13.35
N GLU A 870 30.49 -64.70 12.94
CA GLU A 870 31.02 -64.86 11.57
C GLU A 870 29.91 -65.34 10.62
N TYR A 871 29.23 -64.39 9.97
CA TYR A 871 28.37 -64.64 8.81
C TYR A 871 29.07 -64.06 7.58
N LEU A 872 29.01 -64.75 6.45
CA LEU A 872 29.64 -64.29 5.20
C LEU A 872 28.67 -64.29 4.03
#